data_AF-A0A4Q4WY23-F1
#
_entry.id   AF-A0A4Q4WY23-F1
#
_cell.length_a   1.000
_cell.length_b   1.000
_cell.length_c   1.000
_cell.angle_alpha   90.00
_cell.angle_beta   90.00
_cell.angle_gamma   90.00
#
_symmetry.space_group_name_H-M   'P 1'
#
loop_
_entity.id
_entity.type
_entity.pdbx_description
1 polymer ?
#
loop_
_entity_poly.entity_id
_entity_poly.type
_entity_poly.pdbx_seq_one_letter_code
_entity_poly.pdbx_strand_id
1 'polypeptide(L)'
;MSATRFTTQTKKIMVVVTAGGYTNAAPLFEIAAILASRGYNVEFATLDGRQKWLTDRPFISCTHVLGPDVTPELEEKNYLSMSTWSSDITTSWNIIFGARMFLESTWPQAYNGLRRLVANPDTRPSLILADYLVDAARDISREYDIPLAMHWPQMPTAMLRASYIPGTPGLQIDVLTSEFASIWQRLKSGFAIYTSLPHYLRYLRWSRSMRASQGVKRPLPALDKPDYLCLVNSFFGLEAAKDLPPNVAAIGPILPDTAPTLTEPYVTFLATRRKVLYISMGTHVLLPERTILCLLAGAVAALDDGVVDGIIWPLNSKARKQLNPSAQLHRSVEGRSLSPSTKGTTVGSLLSNSHESILFAEFAPQRTLLEDSRVAAFISHLGASSVNEALYAGVPLITLPGYFDQIQNGMRLRDAGVSVPLQKETIDEQKVRIAISRVLDDMDRGGPISLNVRRMQGIARIAARRKHLGADLIEEHIVDWEFRQHEQSLGGQKQRGMHLQTADARMPKWKARNWDLCMIIGAATFFLGGIVVVAVTISEVSSSPADLHAILISNQIYASQKVFLLQAKNSTSGREFHFRILGEYEFYYDVVLGGQYTFHISKLHAKYGPVVRINPNELHVNDPNFYDELYAGGGRRRHKWYWASRAFGADMSTFATELHDVHRMRRSTLNPFFSMTRVRQLEGRIQNRVNVFLERVEEARGDGRVLRLDVAFGAYSADVIMEYAFGQASRKIEAPDFDNDFHEACVNGGKQLFLTRHFPILLKLVKAVPPHLMLKFNPAMTSFFAMHKDIGTLAKTLYNESPGARLQDGRPTVFHEILDSKLPEEEKTLQRLATDGGALVGAGTVTTAWAITVAVFYLLHHPHCLKEVKHELISAVPGVTAEEQNNKLPTLEKLPYLSAVIQEALRLSYGVASRLARIAPDETLKVADDDGGTGREWLIPPGTPVSMTQLLLFRDERVFPSPFQFRPERWIEDPKLSRFQVAFSKGSRICLGKNLAIAEMYLMLAALFRFYGSRVVRMPEDVGFIELWDTDESDVECSVDAFIPLPKAESKGVRCKVYKWD
;
A
#
# COMPACT_ATOMS: atom_id res chain seq x y z
N MET A 1 -12.79 -54.24 4.96
CA MET A 1 -11.57 -54.96 4.52
C MET A 1 -10.43 -54.54 5.42
N SER A 2 -9.75 -55.52 6.03
CA SER A 2 -8.79 -55.37 7.13
C SER A 2 -7.55 -54.57 6.74
N ALA A 3 -7.32 -53.44 7.42
CA ALA A 3 -6.07 -52.65 7.36
C ALA A 3 -5.16 -52.94 8.58
N THR A 4 -5.19 -54.17 9.09
CA THR A 4 -4.59 -54.55 10.38
C THR A 4 -3.41 -55.52 10.27
N ARG A 5 -2.59 -55.46 9.20
CA ARG A 5 -1.41 -56.34 9.05
C ARG A 5 -0.20 -55.68 8.39
N PHE A 6 0.33 -54.63 9.01
CA PHE A 6 1.74 -54.19 8.96
C PHE A 6 1.89 -53.35 10.24
N THR A 7 2.39 -53.78 11.40
CA THR A 7 3.51 -54.63 11.81
C THR A 7 3.18 -55.23 13.19
N THR A 8 3.47 -56.52 13.43
CA THR A 8 3.32 -57.18 14.74
C THR A 8 4.44 -56.86 15.74
N GLN A 9 5.33 -55.91 15.43
CA GLN A 9 6.50 -55.59 16.23
C GLN A 9 6.33 -54.20 16.87
N THR A 10 6.49 -54.14 18.19
CA THR A 10 6.47 -52.89 18.97
C THR A 10 7.58 -51.95 18.48
N LYS A 11 7.21 -50.76 17.99
CA LYS A 11 8.15 -49.76 17.48
C LYS A 11 8.90 -49.06 18.61
N LYS A 12 10.18 -48.75 18.38
CA LYS A 12 11.08 -48.13 19.37
C LYS A 12 11.21 -46.63 19.16
N ILE A 13 11.02 -45.84 20.22
CA ILE A 13 11.23 -44.39 20.21
C ILE A 13 12.40 -44.06 21.12
N MET A 14 13.43 -43.44 20.57
CA MET A 14 14.61 -43.03 21.32
C MET A 14 14.52 -41.56 21.68
N VAL A 15 14.32 -41.27 22.96
CA VAL A 15 14.34 -39.92 23.52
C VAL A 15 15.79 -39.53 23.79
N VAL A 16 16.26 -38.40 23.26
CA VAL A 16 17.68 -38.01 23.36
C VAL A 16 17.83 -36.60 23.94
N VAL A 17 18.57 -36.51 25.05
CA VAL A 17 18.92 -35.24 25.70
C VAL A 17 20.36 -35.30 26.20
N THR A 18 21.25 -34.47 25.64
CA THR A 18 22.71 -34.49 25.98
C THR A 18 23.26 -33.14 26.40
N ALA A 19 22.45 -32.08 26.37
CA ALA A 19 22.83 -30.73 26.75
C ALA A 19 21.65 -30.06 27.50
N GLY A 20 21.95 -29.04 28.29
CA GLY A 20 20.97 -28.40 29.16
C GLY A 20 20.61 -29.24 30.39
N GLY A 21 19.53 -28.85 31.08
CA GLY A 21 19.10 -29.43 32.36
C GLY A 21 17.82 -30.26 32.27
N TYR A 22 17.25 -30.61 33.43
CA TYR A 22 16.01 -31.38 33.51
C TYR A 22 14.82 -30.70 32.78
N THR A 23 14.80 -29.37 32.73
CA THR A 23 13.79 -28.58 32.02
C THR A 23 13.78 -28.83 30.52
N ASN A 24 14.89 -29.30 29.93
CA ASN A 24 14.94 -29.75 28.55
C ASN A 24 14.29 -31.13 28.39
N ALA A 25 14.53 -32.04 29.34
CA ALA A 25 14.06 -33.42 29.26
C ALA A 25 12.57 -33.58 29.61
N ALA A 26 12.06 -32.82 30.58
CA ALA A 26 10.70 -32.98 31.08
C ALA A 26 9.61 -32.91 29.99
N PRO A 27 9.61 -31.93 29.05
CA PRO A 27 8.63 -31.89 27.97
C PRO A 27 8.69 -33.09 27.03
N LEU A 28 9.89 -33.59 26.71
CA LEU A 28 10.04 -34.78 25.87
C LEU A 28 9.45 -36.01 26.57
N PHE A 29 9.68 -36.13 27.88
CA PHE A 29 9.13 -37.23 28.65
C PHE A 29 7.60 -37.20 28.75
N GLU A 30 6.96 -36.02 28.77
CA GLU A 30 5.49 -35.92 28.71
C GLU A 30 4.92 -36.44 27.40
N ILE A 31 5.54 -36.09 26.27
CA ILE A 31 5.14 -36.63 24.96
C ILE A 31 5.42 -38.15 24.91
N ALA A 32 6.58 -38.57 25.42
CA ALA A 32 6.98 -39.96 25.43
C ALA A 32 6.09 -40.85 26.31
N ALA A 33 5.57 -40.33 27.42
CA ALA A 33 4.59 -41.03 28.26
C ALA A 33 3.28 -41.32 27.50
N ILE A 34 2.81 -40.36 26.68
CA ILE A 34 1.64 -40.55 25.81
C ILE A 34 1.93 -41.60 24.73
N LEU A 35 3.11 -41.58 24.13
CA LEU A 35 3.51 -42.59 23.15
C LEU A 35 3.63 -43.99 23.80
N ALA A 36 4.19 -44.08 25.00
CA ALA A 36 4.25 -45.34 25.74
C ALA A 36 2.86 -45.90 26.05
N SER A 37 1.90 -45.05 26.45
CA SER A 37 0.51 -45.48 26.69
C SER A 37 -0.23 -45.91 25.42
N ARG A 38 0.25 -45.48 24.24
CA ARG A 38 -0.20 -45.94 22.91
C ARG A 38 0.53 -47.19 22.41
N GLY A 39 1.42 -47.77 23.21
CA GLY A 39 2.08 -49.04 22.92
C GLY A 39 3.44 -48.94 22.25
N TYR A 40 4.10 -47.77 22.24
CA TYR A 40 5.48 -47.64 21.76
C TYR A 40 6.49 -48.02 22.84
N ASN A 41 7.59 -48.68 22.45
CA ASN A 41 8.68 -48.95 23.37
C ASN A 41 9.60 -47.72 23.46
N VAL A 42 9.57 -47.01 24.59
CA VAL A 42 10.36 -45.78 24.77
C VAL A 42 11.67 -46.08 25.46
N GLU A 43 12.77 -45.60 24.88
CA GLU A 43 14.13 -45.69 25.43
C GLU A 43 14.72 -44.28 25.59
N PHE A 44 15.62 -44.08 26.55
CA PHE A 44 16.25 -42.79 26.83
C PHE A 44 17.76 -42.83 26.61
N ALA A 45 18.31 -41.88 25.86
CA ALA A 45 19.74 -41.76 25.61
C ALA A 45 20.26 -40.39 26.10
N THR A 46 21.33 -40.43 26.91
CA THR A 46 21.91 -39.24 27.55
C THR A 46 23.41 -39.40 27.80
N LEU A 47 24.07 -38.32 28.24
CA LEU A 47 25.40 -38.40 28.85
C LEU A 47 25.32 -38.86 30.31
N ASP A 48 26.46 -39.28 30.84
CA ASP A 48 26.60 -39.82 32.19
C ASP A 48 26.14 -38.84 33.30
N GLY A 49 25.61 -39.35 34.41
CA GLY A 49 25.10 -38.58 35.55
C GLY A 49 23.66 -38.05 35.44
N ARG A 50 23.01 -38.16 34.28
CA ARG A 50 21.65 -37.67 34.01
C ARG A 50 20.56 -38.74 34.08
N GLN A 51 20.94 -40.00 34.27
CA GLN A 51 20.02 -41.14 34.43
C GLN A 51 19.09 -40.95 35.64
N LYS A 52 19.50 -40.16 36.64
CA LYS A 52 18.71 -39.78 37.83
C LYS A 52 17.39 -39.07 37.51
N TRP A 53 17.16 -38.60 36.29
CA TRP A 53 15.90 -37.97 35.88
C TRP A 53 14.76 -38.98 35.67
N LEU A 54 15.05 -40.29 35.76
CA LEU A 54 14.10 -41.37 35.52
C LEU A 54 13.43 -41.93 36.78
N THR A 55 13.75 -41.41 37.97
CA THR A 55 13.29 -41.94 39.26
C THR A 55 11.78 -42.20 39.33
N ASP A 56 10.97 -41.42 38.60
CA ASP A 56 9.49 -41.55 38.56
C ASP A 56 8.95 -41.83 37.15
N ARG A 57 9.70 -42.54 36.29
CA ARG A 57 9.35 -42.75 34.87
C ARG A 57 9.43 -44.22 34.44
N PRO A 58 8.56 -45.11 34.95
CA PRO A 58 8.61 -46.55 34.67
C PRO A 58 8.30 -46.91 33.20
N PHE A 59 7.75 -45.97 32.43
CA PHE A 59 7.45 -46.17 31.01
C PHE A 59 8.70 -46.14 30.11
N ILE A 60 9.87 -45.74 30.64
CA ILE A 60 11.15 -45.82 29.94
C ILE A 60 11.72 -47.23 30.13
N SER A 61 11.78 -47.99 29.04
CA SER A 61 12.19 -49.40 29.04
C SER A 61 13.69 -49.61 29.21
N CYS A 62 14.51 -48.69 28.69
CA CYS A 62 15.97 -48.81 28.68
C CYS A 62 16.63 -47.42 28.68
N THR A 63 17.81 -47.32 29.30
CA THR A 63 18.63 -46.09 29.32
C THR A 63 20.00 -46.35 28.71
N HIS A 64 20.44 -45.47 27.82
CA HIS A 64 21.71 -45.56 27.09
C HIS A 64 22.62 -44.40 27.46
N VAL A 65 23.84 -44.71 27.90
CA VAL A 65 24.89 -43.71 28.18
C VAL A 65 25.75 -43.53 26.94
N LEU A 66 25.69 -42.35 26.33
CA LEU A 66 26.37 -42.05 25.07
C LEU A 66 27.87 -41.74 25.26
N GLY A 67 28.23 -41.21 26.43
CA GLY A 67 29.60 -40.87 26.81
C GLY A 67 29.65 -40.03 28.09
N PRO A 68 30.86 -39.59 28.50
CA PRO A 68 31.03 -38.72 29.66
C PRO A 68 30.41 -37.33 29.42
N ASP A 69 29.89 -36.72 30.48
CA ASP A 69 29.43 -35.33 30.46
C ASP A 69 30.60 -34.34 30.64
N VAL A 70 30.35 -33.04 30.44
CA VAL A 70 31.33 -31.98 30.76
C VAL A 70 31.61 -31.94 32.27
N THR A 71 32.83 -31.57 32.65
CA THR A 71 33.16 -31.46 34.08
C THR A 71 32.38 -30.33 34.76
N PRO A 72 32.00 -30.47 36.04
CA PRO A 72 31.25 -29.44 36.77
C PRO A 72 31.92 -28.06 36.78
N GLU A 73 33.27 -28.01 36.81
CA GLU A 73 34.04 -26.76 36.81
C GLU A 73 33.96 -26.06 35.46
N LEU A 74 34.03 -26.82 34.36
CA LEU A 74 33.89 -26.29 33.02
C LEU A 74 32.46 -25.81 32.77
N GLU A 75 31.48 -26.56 33.25
CA GLU A 75 30.06 -26.19 33.22
C GLU A 75 29.83 -24.85 33.94
N GLU A 76 30.29 -24.74 35.19
CA GLU A 76 30.14 -23.53 36.01
C GLU A 76 30.82 -22.32 35.37
N LYS A 77 32.06 -22.47 34.87
CA LYS A 77 32.78 -21.41 34.16
C LYS A 77 32.01 -20.89 32.94
N ASN A 78 31.41 -21.78 32.15
CA ASN A 78 30.66 -21.38 30.96
C ASN A 78 29.34 -20.70 31.33
N TYR A 79 28.59 -21.20 32.31
CA TYR A 79 27.37 -20.53 32.77
C TYR A 79 27.65 -19.17 33.43
N LEU A 80 28.77 -19.02 34.14
CA LEU A 80 29.21 -17.73 34.65
C LEU A 80 29.58 -16.77 33.53
N SER A 81 30.19 -17.24 32.43
CA SER A 81 30.38 -16.41 31.25
C SER A 81 29.06 -15.98 30.62
N MET A 82 28.07 -16.88 30.55
CA MET A 82 26.74 -16.59 29.97
C MET A 82 25.95 -15.54 30.77
N SER A 83 26.15 -15.45 32.09
CA SER A 83 25.45 -14.46 32.93
C SER A 83 25.73 -13.01 32.52
N THR A 84 26.93 -12.76 31.97
CA THR A 84 27.41 -11.45 31.52
C THR A 84 26.82 -11.00 30.17
N TRP A 85 26.05 -11.85 29.50
CA TRP A 85 25.45 -11.57 28.20
C TRP A 85 24.46 -10.41 28.30
N SER A 86 24.67 -9.27 27.65
CA SER A 86 23.72 -8.14 27.75
C SER A 86 22.33 -8.43 27.14
N SER A 87 21.29 -7.85 27.73
CA SER A 87 19.96 -7.78 27.12
C SER A 87 19.98 -7.12 25.72
N ASP A 88 20.96 -6.23 25.44
CA ASP A 88 21.28 -5.79 24.07
C ASP A 88 22.25 -6.76 23.38
N ILE A 89 21.66 -7.69 22.63
CA ILE A 89 22.41 -8.77 21.96
C ILE A 89 23.41 -8.27 20.90
N THR A 90 23.34 -7.00 20.46
CA THR A 90 24.27 -6.47 19.44
C THR A 90 25.73 -6.37 19.90
N THR A 91 25.95 -6.39 21.22
CA THR A 91 27.26 -6.14 21.85
C THR A 91 27.94 -7.40 22.38
N SER A 92 27.22 -8.53 22.45
CA SER A 92 27.65 -9.72 23.21
C SER A 92 28.06 -10.92 22.33
N TRP A 93 28.25 -10.77 21.02
CA TRP A 93 28.42 -11.88 20.07
C TRP A 93 29.50 -12.91 20.45
N ASN A 94 30.62 -12.48 21.04
CA ASN A 94 31.64 -13.41 21.51
C ASN A 94 31.12 -14.37 22.61
N ILE A 95 30.32 -13.85 23.54
CA ILE A 95 29.68 -14.63 24.62
C ILE A 95 28.63 -15.57 24.03
N ILE A 96 27.82 -15.08 23.08
CA ILE A 96 26.77 -15.87 22.39
C ILE A 96 27.35 -17.09 21.71
N PHE A 97 28.34 -16.89 20.82
CA PHE A 97 28.95 -17.98 20.09
C PHE A 97 29.85 -18.84 20.98
N GLY A 98 30.45 -18.27 22.02
CA GLY A 98 31.13 -19.02 23.08
C GLY A 98 30.21 -20.03 23.76
N ALA A 99 29.03 -19.57 24.19
CA ALA A 99 28.00 -20.39 24.81
C ALA A 99 27.47 -21.47 23.85
N ARG A 100 27.30 -21.13 22.56
CA ARG A 100 26.93 -22.11 21.53
C ARG A 100 27.99 -23.20 21.33
N MET A 101 29.27 -22.84 21.31
CA MET A 101 30.38 -23.81 21.23
C MET A 101 30.42 -24.73 22.45
N PHE A 102 30.14 -24.20 23.65
CA PHE A 102 30.05 -25.01 24.87
C PHE A 102 28.88 -26.01 24.80
N LEU A 103 27.67 -25.58 24.43
CA LEU A 103 26.52 -26.47 24.35
C LEU A 103 26.67 -27.56 23.28
N GLU A 104 27.41 -27.28 22.20
CA GLU A 104 27.76 -28.26 21.16
C GLU A 104 29.04 -29.06 21.47
N SER A 105 29.77 -28.76 22.55
CA SER A 105 31.08 -29.39 22.82
C SER A 105 30.97 -30.90 23.07
N THR A 106 29.80 -31.38 23.50
CA THR A 106 29.49 -32.80 23.73
C THR A 106 29.01 -33.52 22.46
N TRP A 107 28.94 -32.82 21.33
CA TRP A 107 28.53 -33.39 20.05
C TRP A 107 29.32 -34.66 19.68
N PRO A 108 30.67 -34.75 19.86
CA PRO A 108 31.40 -35.99 19.55
C PRO A 108 30.93 -37.21 20.34
N GLN A 109 30.66 -37.05 21.64
CA GLN A 109 30.15 -38.11 22.52
C GLN A 109 28.74 -38.51 22.09
N ALA A 110 27.85 -37.53 21.90
CA ALA A 110 26.48 -37.78 21.47
C ALA A 110 26.44 -38.47 20.09
N TYR A 111 27.22 -37.98 19.13
CA TYR A 111 27.30 -38.53 17.78
C TYR A 111 27.82 -39.97 17.78
N ASN A 112 28.97 -40.24 18.40
CA ASN A 112 29.55 -41.58 18.43
C ASN A 112 28.70 -42.58 19.23
N GLY A 113 28.06 -42.14 20.31
CA GLY A 113 27.12 -42.94 21.07
C GLY A 113 25.90 -43.33 20.24
N LEU A 114 25.22 -42.35 19.65
CA LEU A 114 24.05 -42.57 18.81
C LEU A 114 24.39 -43.41 17.58
N ARG A 115 25.56 -43.17 16.97
CA ARG A 115 26.07 -43.96 15.83
C ARG A 115 26.15 -45.45 16.17
N ARG A 116 26.68 -45.79 17.36
CA ARG A 116 26.76 -47.19 17.83
C ARG A 116 25.38 -47.81 18.04
N LEU A 117 24.45 -47.07 18.65
CA LEU A 117 23.09 -47.55 18.89
C LEU A 117 22.32 -47.76 17.59
N VAL A 118 22.38 -46.79 16.68
CA VAL A 118 21.64 -46.81 15.42
C VAL A 118 22.17 -47.84 14.42
N ALA A 119 23.47 -48.17 14.50
CA ALA A 119 24.10 -49.20 13.67
C ALA A 119 23.77 -50.62 14.14
N ASN A 120 23.39 -50.81 15.41
CA ASN A 120 22.99 -52.12 15.93
C ASN A 120 21.48 -52.35 15.67
N PRO A 121 21.09 -53.41 14.93
CA PRO A 121 19.68 -53.72 14.66
C PRO A 121 18.80 -53.83 15.92
N ASP A 122 19.35 -54.31 17.03
CA ASP A 122 18.61 -54.50 18.28
C ASP A 122 18.28 -53.19 18.99
N THR A 123 19.14 -52.17 18.87
CA THR A 123 18.95 -50.87 19.51
C THR A 123 18.60 -49.75 18.52
N ARG A 124 18.45 -50.08 17.23
CA ARG A 124 18.03 -49.14 16.18
C ARG A 124 16.59 -48.67 16.43
N PRO A 125 16.37 -47.36 16.62
CA PRO A 125 15.02 -46.83 16.85
C PRO A 125 14.23 -46.67 15.56
N SER A 126 12.91 -46.73 15.68
CA SER A 126 11.96 -46.38 14.62
C SER A 126 11.85 -44.86 14.45
N LEU A 127 12.07 -44.08 15.51
CA LEU A 127 12.16 -42.61 15.49
C LEU A 127 13.05 -42.09 16.62
N ILE A 128 13.76 -41.00 16.35
CA ILE A 128 14.48 -40.23 17.37
C ILE A 128 13.66 -39.00 17.76
N LEU A 129 13.35 -38.85 19.06
CA LEU A 129 12.75 -37.65 19.65
C LEU A 129 13.84 -36.91 20.44
N ALA A 130 14.35 -35.80 19.92
CA ALA A 130 15.52 -35.13 20.48
C ALA A 130 15.24 -33.70 20.94
N ASP A 131 15.95 -33.23 21.96
CA ASP A 131 15.99 -31.81 22.32
C ASP A 131 16.74 -31.00 21.24
N TYR A 132 16.35 -29.73 21.03
CA TYR A 132 16.94 -28.85 20.02
C TYR A 132 18.45 -28.63 20.15
N LEU A 133 19.03 -28.86 21.33
CA LEU A 133 20.48 -28.76 21.54
C LEU A 133 21.25 -29.99 21.02
N VAL A 134 20.57 -31.08 20.70
CA VAL A 134 21.20 -32.34 20.27
C VAL A 134 21.36 -32.36 18.75
N ASP A 135 22.24 -31.50 18.21
CA ASP A 135 22.51 -31.45 16.76
C ASP A 135 23.06 -32.78 16.21
N ALA A 136 23.67 -33.62 17.05
CA ALA A 136 24.11 -34.97 16.69
C ALA A 136 22.95 -35.84 16.16
N ALA A 137 21.72 -35.67 16.67
CA ALA A 137 20.56 -36.42 16.20
C ALA A 137 20.22 -36.09 14.73
N ARG A 138 20.47 -34.85 14.28
CA ARG A 138 20.27 -34.44 12.88
C ARG A 138 21.31 -35.06 11.95
N ASP A 139 22.55 -35.13 12.40
CA ASP A 139 23.64 -35.78 11.66
C ASP A 139 23.39 -37.29 11.52
N ILE A 140 22.92 -37.93 12.59
CA ILE A 140 22.55 -39.36 12.63
C ILE A 140 21.32 -39.66 11.78
N SER A 141 20.26 -38.85 11.88
CA SER A 141 19.06 -38.97 11.05
C SER A 141 19.41 -38.95 9.56
N ARG A 142 20.31 -38.06 9.14
CA ARG A 142 20.80 -37.98 7.75
C ARG A 142 21.71 -39.15 7.35
N GLU A 143 22.59 -39.60 8.24
CA GLU A 143 23.55 -40.67 7.93
C GLU A 143 22.88 -42.03 7.79
N TYR A 144 21.95 -42.32 8.71
CA TYR A 144 21.33 -43.63 8.87
C TYR A 144 19.88 -43.66 8.40
N ASP A 145 19.37 -42.56 7.85
CA ASP A 145 18.01 -42.42 7.30
C ASP A 145 16.91 -42.80 8.29
N ILE A 146 16.98 -42.21 9.49
CA ILE A 146 16.01 -42.38 10.59
C ILE A 146 15.14 -41.13 10.73
N PRO A 147 13.81 -41.25 10.91
CA PRO A 147 12.94 -40.09 11.11
C PRO A 147 13.24 -39.40 12.43
N LEU A 148 13.11 -38.08 12.44
CA LEU A 148 13.49 -37.22 13.55
C LEU A 148 12.34 -36.30 13.92
N ALA A 149 12.02 -36.25 15.20
CA ALA A 149 11.24 -35.19 15.82
C ALA A 149 12.14 -34.41 16.77
N MET A 150 12.13 -33.08 16.68
CA MET A 150 12.88 -32.22 17.60
C MET A 150 11.95 -31.34 18.41
N HIS A 151 12.14 -31.36 19.73
CA HIS A 151 11.49 -30.47 20.67
C HIS A 151 12.26 -29.14 20.78
N TRP A 152 11.54 -28.03 20.63
CA TRP A 152 12.07 -26.69 20.76
C TRP A 152 11.33 -25.91 21.86
N PRO A 153 12.03 -25.19 22.76
CA PRO A 153 11.38 -24.39 23.81
C PRO A 153 10.63 -23.16 23.27
N GLN A 154 10.99 -22.71 22.07
CA GLN A 154 10.40 -21.57 21.37
C GLN A 154 10.45 -21.82 19.85
N MET A 155 9.84 -20.94 19.06
CA MET A 155 9.96 -21.01 17.59
C MET A 155 11.44 -21.13 17.14
N PRO A 156 11.78 -22.06 16.22
CA PRO A 156 13.16 -22.32 15.81
C PRO A 156 13.94 -21.09 15.36
N THR A 157 15.08 -20.87 15.99
CA THR A 157 15.97 -19.75 15.68
C THR A 157 16.55 -19.89 14.27
N ALA A 158 16.64 -18.77 13.55
CA ALA A 158 17.13 -18.66 12.17
C ALA A 158 16.33 -19.44 11.10
N MET A 159 15.17 -20.00 11.44
CA MET A 159 14.22 -20.63 10.50
C MET A 159 12.88 -19.90 10.52
N LEU A 160 11.97 -20.27 9.61
CA LEU A 160 10.57 -19.81 9.60
C LEU A 160 10.49 -18.27 9.52
N ARG A 161 11.16 -17.71 8.51
CA ARG A 161 11.20 -16.28 8.24
C ARG A 161 9.82 -15.77 7.83
N ALA A 162 9.45 -14.61 8.36
CA ALA A 162 8.28 -13.85 7.96
C ALA A 162 8.71 -12.41 7.64
N SER A 163 8.12 -11.80 6.61
CA SER A 163 8.51 -10.46 6.12
C SER A 163 8.34 -9.36 7.19
N TYR A 164 7.46 -9.57 8.15
CA TYR A 164 7.15 -8.65 9.23
C TYR A 164 7.89 -8.95 10.55
N ILE A 165 8.69 -10.02 10.64
CA ILE A 165 9.58 -10.26 11.79
C ILE A 165 10.95 -9.65 11.45
N PRO A 166 11.38 -8.58 12.16
CA PRO A 166 12.63 -7.90 11.83
C PRO A 166 13.86 -8.74 12.20
N GLY A 167 14.89 -8.67 11.34
CA GLY A 167 16.15 -9.39 11.53
C GLY A 167 16.03 -10.90 11.33
N THR A 168 16.86 -11.66 12.05
CA THR A 168 16.83 -13.13 12.02
C THR A 168 15.81 -13.65 13.05
N PRO A 169 14.85 -14.52 12.67
CA PRO A 169 13.88 -15.08 13.62
C PRO A 169 14.56 -15.72 14.84
N GLY A 170 14.06 -15.43 16.04
CA GLY A 170 14.62 -15.90 17.31
C GLY A 170 15.83 -15.11 17.81
N LEU A 171 16.27 -14.05 17.12
CA LEU A 171 17.33 -13.13 17.52
C LEU A 171 16.83 -11.67 17.55
N GLN A 172 15.56 -11.47 17.89
CA GLN A 172 14.97 -10.14 18.08
C GLN A 172 15.62 -9.45 19.29
N ILE A 173 15.77 -8.13 19.20
CA ILE A 173 16.46 -7.29 20.21
C ILE A 173 15.44 -6.47 21.00
N ASP A 174 14.73 -5.56 20.33
CA ASP A 174 13.84 -4.60 20.96
C ASP A 174 12.35 -4.91 20.71
N VAL A 175 12.06 -5.47 19.53
CA VAL A 175 10.71 -5.70 18.99
C VAL A 175 10.57 -7.10 18.39
N LEU A 176 9.44 -7.76 18.63
CA LEU A 176 9.15 -9.10 18.08
C LEU A 176 8.66 -9.05 16.63
N THR A 177 7.89 -8.02 16.28
CA THR A 177 7.31 -7.80 14.94
C THR A 177 7.52 -6.35 14.49
N SER A 178 7.33 -6.10 13.20
CA SER A 178 7.43 -4.77 12.61
C SER A 178 6.16 -3.93 12.79
N GLU A 179 5.11 -4.47 13.41
CA GLU A 179 3.79 -3.84 13.54
C GLU A 179 3.85 -2.50 14.28
N PHE A 180 4.62 -2.46 15.38
CA PHE A 180 4.81 -1.27 16.21
C PHE A 180 6.27 -0.83 16.27
N ALA A 181 7.11 -1.35 15.37
CA ALA A 181 8.53 -1.07 15.38
C ALA A 181 8.85 0.22 14.63
N SER A 182 9.64 1.09 15.26
CA SER A 182 10.24 2.21 14.55
C SER A 182 11.20 1.73 13.46
N ILE A 183 11.46 2.60 12.48
CA ILE A 183 12.45 2.31 11.43
C ILE A 183 13.82 2.00 12.03
N TRP A 184 14.20 2.68 13.12
CA TRP A 184 15.47 2.45 13.81
C TRP A 184 15.55 1.06 14.44
N GLN A 185 14.50 0.59 15.11
CA GLN A 185 14.46 -0.76 15.70
C GLN A 185 14.54 -1.85 14.63
N ARG A 186 13.90 -1.64 13.48
CA ARG A 186 13.96 -2.55 12.32
C ARG A 186 15.36 -2.58 11.72
N LEU A 187 15.99 -1.42 11.53
CA LEU A 187 17.37 -1.30 11.05
C LEU A 187 18.35 -1.94 12.02
N LYS A 188 18.28 -1.65 13.33
CA LYS A 188 19.13 -2.25 14.36
C LYS A 188 19.06 -3.78 14.32
N SER A 189 17.84 -4.34 14.24
CA SER A 189 17.63 -5.78 14.13
C SER A 189 18.14 -6.36 12.81
N GLY A 190 18.03 -5.62 11.71
CA GLY A 190 18.57 -6.01 10.40
C GLY A 190 20.10 -5.99 10.34
N PHE A 191 20.74 -5.01 10.98
CA PHE A 191 22.20 -4.85 10.98
C PHE A 191 22.94 -5.77 11.96
N ALA A 192 22.23 -6.31 12.96
CA ALA A 192 22.80 -7.21 13.97
C ALA A 192 23.57 -8.40 13.38
N ILE A 193 23.17 -8.91 12.21
CA ILE A 193 23.87 -10.03 11.57
C ILE A 193 25.30 -9.67 11.14
N TYR A 194 25.55 -8.42 10.72
CA TYR A 194 26.87 -8.00 10.24
C TYR A 194 27.88 -7.88 11.39
N THR A 195 27.45 -7.39 12.56
CA THR A 195 28.31 -7.33 13.74
C THR A 195 28.60 -8.72 14.31
N SER A 196 27.71 -9.70 14.08
CA SER A 196 27.91 -11.09 14.48
C SER A 196 28.89 -11.87 13.60
N LEU A 197 29.15 -11.41 12.37
CA LEU A 197 29.79 -12.20 11.31
C LEU A 197 31.17 -12.77 11.68
N PRO A 198 32.12 -12.02 12.30
CA PRO A 198 33.42 -12.56 12.67
C PRO A 198 33.32 -13.72 13.66
N HIS A 199 32.43 -13.60 14.64
CA HIS A 199 32.19 -14.64 15.66
C HIS A 199 31.46 -15.84 15.08
N TYR A 200 30.50 -15.61 14.19
CA TYR A 200 29.81 -16.66 13.46
C TYR A 200 30.77 -17.47 12.58
N LEU A 201 31.67 -16.82 11.83
CA LEU A 201 32.67 -17.49 11.02
C LEU A 201 33.64 -18.33 11.87
N ARG A 202 34.03 -17.83 13.06
CA ARG A 202 34.82 -18.60 14.03
C ARG A 202 34.08 -19.86 14.49
N TYR A 203 32.82 -19.72 14.89
CA TYR A 203 31.98 -20.85 15.28
C TYR A 203 31.83 -21.87 14.14
N LEU A 204 31.57 -21.43 12.90
CA LEU A 204 31.46 -22.31 11.75
C LEU A 204 32.75 -23.10 11.48
N ARG A 205 33.92 -22.46 11.57
CA ARG A 205 35.22 -23.14 11.42
C ARG A 205 35.43 -24.18 12.51
N TRP A 206 35.16 -23.82 13.77
CA TRP A 206 35.25 -24.74 14.91
C TRP A 206 34.32 -25.94 14.74
N SER A 207 33.05 -25.68 14.43
CA SER A 207 32.00 -26.69 14.27
C SER A 207 32.31 -27.66 13.12
N ARG A 208 32.82 -27.15 11.98
CA ARG A 208 33.29 -27.97 10.86
C ARG A 208 34.50 -28.81 11.24
N SER A 209 35.46 -28.25 11.96
CA SER A 209 36.65 -28.98 12.42
C SER A 209 36.29 -30.10 13.38
N MET A 210 35.37 -29.85 14.33
CA MET A 210 34.86 -30.84 15.27
C MET A 210 34.15 -31.99 14.55
N ARG A 211 33.30 -31.70 13.57
CA ARG A 211 32.60 -32.72 12.77
C ARG A 211 33.58 -33.51 11.89
N ALA A 212 34.53 -32.83 11.23
CA ALA A 212 35.53 -33.46 10.38
C ALA A 212 36.44 -34.43 11.17
N SER A 213 36.76 -34.12 12.43
CA SER A 213 37.57 -35.02 13.27
C SER A 213 36.87 -36.34 13.59
N GLN A 214 35.53 -36.40 13.49
CA GLN A 214 34.73 -37.62 13.66
C GLN A 214 34.34 -38.26 12.31
N GLY A 215 34.91 -37.80 11.19
CA GLY A 215 34.64 -38.32 9.85
C GLY A 215 33.42 -37.71 9.15
N VAL A 216 32.73 -36.74 9.76
CA VAL A 216 31.58 -36.05 9.16
C VAL A 216 32.08 -34.90 8.27
N LYS A 217 32.25 -35.17 6.98
CA LYS A 217 32.77 -34.21 5.98
C LYS A 217 31.71 -33.31 5.35
N ARG A 218 30.43 -33.69 5.47
CA ARG A 218 29.30 -32.95 4.87
C ARG A 218 28.76 -31.89 5.85
N PRO A 219 28.54 -30.63 5.44
CA PRO A 219 27.83 -29.67 6.26
C PRO A 219 26.32 -29.95 6.26
N LEU A 220 25.64 -29.60 7.35
CA LEU A 220 24.18 -29.52 7.35
C LEU A 220 23.74 -28.37 6.41
N PRO A 221 22.71 -28.58 5.58
CA PRO A 221 22.22 -27.53 4.70
C PRO A 221 21.60 -26.39 5.50
N ALA A 222 21.82 -25.16 5.03
CA ALA A 222 21.13 -23.99 5.53
C ALA A 222 19.70 -23.97 4.96
N LEU A 223 18.72 -24.33 5.79
CA LEU A 223 17.32 -24.44 5.40
C LEU A 223 16.49 -23.29 5.98
N ASP A 224 15.60 -22.72 5.17
CA ASP A 224 14.65 -21.68 5.63
C ASP A 224 13.50 -22.29 6.47
N LYS A 225 13.24 -23.59 6.32
CA LYS A 225 12.24 -24.40 7.04
C LYS A 225 12.87 -25.74 7.47
N PRO A 226 12.48 -26.33 8.61
CA PRO A 226 13.04 -27.61 9.03
C PRO A 226 12.66 -28.74 8.06
N ASP A 227 13.49 -29.77 7.99
CA ASP A 227 13.31 -30.99 7.22
C ASP A 227 12.92 -32.21 8.08
N TYR A 228 12.68 -31.96 9.36
CA TYR A 228 12.24 -32.91 10.39
C TYR A 228 10.96 -32.38 11.06
N LEU A 229 10.29 -33.21 11.87
CA LEU A 229 9.13 -32.76 12.65
C LEU A 229 9.60 -31.86 13.81
N CYS A 230 9.10 -30.63 13.86
CA CYS A 230 9.46 -29.65 14.87
C CYS A 230 8.29 -29.39 15.82
N LEU A 231 8.48 -29.75 17.09
CA LEU A 231 7.49 -29.61 18.14
C LEU A 231 7.88 -28.46 19.06
N VAL A 232 7.13 -27.37 19.02
CA VAL A 232 7.43 -26.13 19.75
C VAL A 232 6.64 -26.09 21.05
N ASN A 233 7.33 -26.04 22.19
CA ASN A 233 6.76 -25.92 23.53
C ASN A 233 6.38 -24.47 23.86
N SER A 234 5.56 -23.89 23.00
CA SER A 234 4.94 -22.58 23.14
C SER A 234 3.62 -22.58 22.39
N PHE A 235 2.90 -21.46 22.39
CA PHE A 235 1.58 -21.35 21.78
C PHE A 235 1.33 -19.96 21.16
N PHE A 236 0.45 -19.93 20.16
CA PHE A 236 -0.04 -18.68 19.58
C PHE A 236 -0.87 -17.91 20.61
N GLY A 237 -0.49 -16.65 20.82
CA GLY A 237 -0.87 -15.85 21.98
C GLY A 237 0.36 -15.37 22.75
N LEU A 238 1.42 -16.20 22.76
CA LEU A 238 2.75 -15.83 23.24
C LEU A 238 3.77 -15.70 22.09
N GLU A 239 3.71 -16.60 21.11
CA GLU A 239 4.52 -16.49 19.89
C GLU A 239 3.94 -15.47 18.90
N ALA A 240 4.83 -14.77 18.20
CA ALA A 240 4.44 -13.94 17.06
C ALA A 240 3.76 -14.82 15.98
N ALA A 241 2.55 -14.44 15.58
CA ALA A 241 1.77 -15.19 14.60
C ALA A 241 2.49 -15.24 13.25
N LYS A 242 2.60 -16.43 12.67
CA LYS A 242 3.18 -16.64 11.33
C LYS A 242 2.73 -17.96 10.72
N ASP A 243 2.80 -18.01 9.40
CA ASP A 243 2.54 -19.23 8.65
C ASP A 243 3.57 -20.30 9.02
N LEU A 244 3.08 -21.45 9.47
CA LEU A 244 3.90 -22.61 9.79
C LEU A 244 3.72 -23.68 8.72
N PRO A 245 4.80 -24.34 8.29
CA PRO A 245 4.67 -25.55 7.49
C PRO A 245 4.09 -26.68 8.36
N PRO A 246 3.45 -27.71 7.75
CA PRO A 246 2.79 -28.77 8.51
C PRO A 246 3.74 -29.57 9.43
N ASN A 247 5.03 -29.63 9.12
CA ASN A 247 6.04 -30.23 10.00
C ASN A 247 6.49 -29.34 11.16
N VAL A 248 5.85 -28.21 11.43
CA VAL A 248 6.12 -27.36 12.59
C VAL A 248 4.82 -27.10 13.34
N ALA A 249 4.74 -27.52 14.60
CA ALA A 249 3.56 -27.36 15.42
C ALA A 249 3.86 -26.72 16.78
N ALA A 250 3.10 -25.68 17.13
CA ALA A 250 3.08 -25.09 18.46
C ALA A 250 2.18 -25.93 19.39
N ILE A 251 2.80 -26.84 20.13
CA ILE A 251 2.12 -27.84 20.96
C ILE A 251 2.20 -27.53 22.47
N GLY A 252 2.83 -26.42 22.85
CA GLY A 252 2.96 -26.02 24.23
C GLY A 252 1.70 -25.32 24.80
N PRO A 253 1.66 -25.06 26.11
CA PRO A 253 2.66 -25.46 27.10
C PRO A 253 2.61 -26.97 27.39
N ILE A 254 3.74 -27.66 27.28
CA ILE A 254 3.85 -29.09 27.59
C ILE A 254 4.11 -29.22 29.09
N LEU A 255 3.09 -29.69 29.81
CA LEU A 255 3.08 -29.78 31.26
C LEU A 255 2.50 -31.14 31.69
N PRO A 256 2.92 -31.66 32.85
CA PRO A 256 2.30 -32.86 33.43
C PRO A 256 0.84 -32.59 33.79
N ASP A 257 -0.01 -33.62 33.66
CA ASP A 257 -1.44 -33.51 33.99
C ASP A 257 -1.69 -33.35 35.49
N THR A 258 -0.77 -33.87 36.30
CA THR A 258 -0.81 -33.79 37.76
C THR A 258 0.40 -33.02 38.29
N ALA A 259 0.16 -31.99 39.09
CA ALA A 259 1.20 -31.32 39.85
C ALA A 259 1.54 -32.14 41.12
N PRO A 260 2.81 -32.21 41.54
CA PRO A 260 3.18 -32.84 42.80
C PRO A 260 2.54 -32.11 43.99
N THR A 261 2.23 -32.79 45.08
CA THR A 261 1.69 -32.14 46.29
C THR A 261 2.73 -31.25 46.97
N LEU A 262 2.30 -30.09 47.47
CA LEU A 262 3.14 -29.22 48.30
C LEU A 262 3.52 -29.95 49.61
N THR A 263 4.80 -29.94 49.94
CA THR A 263 5.35 -30.51 51.17
C THR A 263 5.92 -29.42 52.08
N GLU A 264 6.33 -29.77 53.29
CA GLU A 264 7.12 -28.86 54.13
C GLU A 264 8.45 -28.46 53.45
N PRO A 265 8.98 -27.24 53.69
CA PRO A 265 8.46 -26.19 54.58
C PRO A 265 7.36 -25.30 53.97
N TYR A 266 6.93 -25.58 52.74
CA TYR A 266 6.06 -24.67 51.97
C TYR A 266 4.63 -24.62 52.50
N VAL A 267 4.10 -25.75 52.96
CA VAL A 267 2.73 -25.83 53.50
C VAL A 267 2.59 -24.93 54.72
N THR A 268 3.47 -25.11 55.72
CA THR A 268 3.47 -24.29 56.93
C THR A 268 3.77 -22.83 56.61
N PHE A 269 4.69 -22.56 55.68
CA PHE A 269 4.97 -21.19 55.26
C PHE A 269 3.70 -20.56 54.67
N LEU A 270 3.11 -21.12 53.62
CA LEU A 270 1.96 -20.50 52.97
C LEU A 270 0.71 -20.41 53.88
N ALA A 271 0.57 -21.28 54.90
CA ALA A 271 -0.60 -21.32 55.78
C ALA A 271 -0.96 -19.99 56.46
N THR A 272 0.01 -19.13 56.75
CA THR A 272 -0.23 -17.85 57.46
C THR A 272 -0.05 -16.61 56.57
N ARG A 273 0.05 -16.78 55.24
CA ARG A 273 0.29 -15.68 54.29
C ARG A 273 -0.83 -15.59 53.26
N ARG A 274 -1.03 -14.40 52.68
CA ARG A 274 -2.08 -14.10 51.70
C ARG A 274 -1.53 -13.64 50.35
N LYS A 275 -0.38 -12.94 50.34
CA LYS A 275 0.24 -12.37 49.13
C LYS A 275 1.73 -12.66 49.14
N VAL A 276 2.11 -13.76 48.52
CA VAL A 276 3.48 -14.26 48.49
C VAL A 276 4.15 -13.93 47.16
N LEU A 277 5.34 -13.36 47.23
CA LEU A 277 6.24 -13.19 46.08
C LEU A 277 7.09 -14.45 45.91
N TYR A 278 7.00 -15.08 44.75
CA TYR A 278 7.89 -16.17 44.39
C TYR A 278 9.03 -15.64 43.50
N ILE A 279 10.27 -16.01 43.79
CA ILE A 279 11.45 -15.58 43.03
C ILE A 279 12.23 -16.83 42.62
N SER A 280 12.49 -17.06 41.33
CA SER A 280 13.30 -18.21 40.88
C SER A 280 14.14 -17.90 39.65
N MET A 281 15.45 -18.13 39.77
CA MET A 281 16.42 -17.93 38.70
C MET A 281 16.83 -19.25 38.01
N GLY A 282 16.17 -20.37 38.33
CA GLY A 282 16.50 -21.66 37.75
C GLY A 282 17.84 -22.23 38.24
N THR A 283 18.20 -23.41 37.75
CA THR A 283 19.36 -24.18 38.26
C THR A 283 20.69 -23.70 37.66
N HIS A 284 20.67 -23.16 36.45
CA HIS A 284 21.89 -22.81 35.69
C HIS A 284 22.06 -21.31 35.42
N VAL A 285 21.10 -20.45 35.79
CA VAL A 285 21.32 -19.00 35.68
C VAL A 285 22.02 -18.51 36.93
N LEU A 286 23.22 -17.97 36.72
CA LEU A 286 23.99 -17.25 37.72
C LEU A 286 23.80 -15.76 37.45
N LEU A 287 23.67 -14.94 38.48
CA LEU A 287 23.55 -13.48 38.35
C LEU A 287 24.69 -12.81 39.11
N PRO A 288 25.21 -11.66 38.66
CA PRO A 288 26.21 -10.92 39.43
C PRO A 288 25.71 -10.63 40.84
N GLU A 289 26.61 -10.65 41.83
CA GLU A 289 26.28 -10.40 43.24
C GLU A 289 25.44 -9.12 43.41
N ARG A 290 25.84 -8.02 42.74
CA ARG A 290 25.10 -6.76 42.73
C ARG A 290 23.63 -6.93 42.32
N THR A 291 23.35 -7.70 41.28
CA THR A 291 21.99 -7.92 40.78
C THR A 291 21.15 -8.69 41.79
N ILE A 292 21.72 -9.72 42.44
CA ILE A 292 21.04 -10.50 43.47
C ILE A 292 20.75 -9.62 44.69
N LEU A 293 21.70 -8.79 45.11
CA LEU A 293 21.52 -7.84 46.23
C LEU A 293 20.43 -6.81 45.93
N CYS A 294 20.37 -6.24 44.72
CA CYS A 294 19.31 -5.30 44.34
C CYS A 294 17.92 -5.96 44.32
N LEU A 295 17.82 -7.21 43.82
CA LEU A 295 16.58 -7.99 43.86
C LEU A 295 16.13 -8.25 45.30
N LEU A 296 17.06 -8.68 46.17
CA LEU A 296 16.77 -8.96 47.57
C LEU A 296 16.34 -7.68 48.31
N ALA A 297 17.06 -6.57 48.12
CA ALA A 297 16.72 -5.29 48.72
C ALA A 297 15.32 -4.81 48.28
N GLY A 298 15.03 -4.87 46.97
CA GLY A 298 13.72 -4.42 46.47
C GLY A 298 12.55 -5.33 46.88
N ALA A 299 12.78 -6.65 46.98
CA ALA A 299 11.78 -7.59 47.47
C ALA A 299 11.48 -7.38 48.96
N VAL A 300 12.52 -7.17 49.78
CA VAL A 300 12.39 -6.80 51.19
C VAL A 300 11.67 -5.46 51.35
N ALA A 301 12.01 -4.44 50.56
CA ALA A 301 11.31 -3.16 50.60
C ALA A 301 9.81 -3.32 50.28
N ALA A 302 9.44 -4.21 49.35
CA ALA A 302 8.04 -4.50 49.06
C ALA A 302 7.32 -5.24 50.21
N LEU A 303 8.02 -6.09 50.96
CA LEU A 303 7.52 -6.73 52.18
C LEU A 303 7.28 -5.68 53.28
N ASP A 304 8.21 -4.76 53.44
CA ASP A 304 8.16 -3.70 54.46
C ASP A 304 7.05 -2.68 54.21
N ASP A 305 6.78 -2.38 52.95
CA ASP A 305 5.65 -1.55 52.52
C ASP A 305 4.30 -2.27 52.66
N GLY A 306 4.29 -3.56 53.03
CA GLY A 306 3.10 -4.39 53.13
C GLY A 306 2.45 -4.75 51.80
N VAL A 307 3.18 -4.61 50.69
CA VAL A 307 2.70 -4.97 49.34
C VAL A 307 2.59 -6.49 49.20
N VAL A 308 3.51 -7.20 49.83
CA VAL A 308 3.52 -8.66 49.99
C VAL A 308 3.72 -9.01 51.47
N ASP A 309 3.28 -10.19 51.89
CA ASP A 309 3.42 -10.67 53.28
C ASP A 309 4.31 -11.91 53.41
N GLY A 310 4.86 -12.39 52.29
CA GLY A 310 5.85 -13.47 52.28
C GLY A 310 6.68 -13.50 51.01
N ILE A 311 7.91 -14.02 51.10
CA ILE A 311 8.82 -14.22 49.98
C ILE A 311 9.31 -15.67 49.99
N ILE A 312 9.21 -16.36 48.85
CA ILE A 312 9.81 -17.68 48.65
C ILE A 312 10.88 -17.55 47.56
N TRP A 313 12.12 -17.91 47.89
CA TRP A 313 13.24 -17.87 46.95
C TRP A 313 14.08 -19.17 47.03
N PRO A 314 13.93 -20.12 46.10
CA PRO A 314 14.87 -21.21 45.95
C PRO A 314 16.17 -20.70 45.34
N LEU A 315 17.25 -20.78 46.11
CA LEU A 315 18.59 -20.38 45.71
C LEU A 315 19.50 -21.59 45.85
N ASN A 316 20.01 -22.10 44.72
CA ASN A 316 20.86 -23.29 44.72
C ASN A 316 22.24 -23.01 45.36
N SER A 317 22.96 -24.07 45.70
CA SER A 317 24.27 -23.98 46.35
C SER A 317 25.33 -23.21 45.54
N LYS A 318 25.31 -23.28 44.20
CA LYS A 318 26.23 -22.51 43.33
C LYS A 318 25.95 -21.01 43.40
N ALA A 319 24.68 -20.60 43.36
CA ALA A 319 24.28 -19.20 43.47
C ALA A 319 24.52 -18.64 44.88
N ARG A 320 24.31 -19.44 45.93
CA ARG A 320 24.62 -19.07 47.32
C ARG A 320 26.10 -18.72 47.52
N LYS A 321 27.02 -19.44 46.86
CA LYS A 321 28.48 -19.18 46.94
C LYS A 321 28.89 -17.81 46.39
N GLN A 322 28.06 -17.16 45.56
CA GLN A 322 28.35 -15.86 44.96
C GLN A 322 28.00 -14.68 45.87
N LEU A 323 27.28 -14.93 46.96
CA LEU A 323 26.87 -13.91 47.91
C LEU A 323 27.88 -13.83 49.04
N ASN A 324 28.36 -12.63 49.36
CA ASN A 324 29.11 -12.40 50.58
C ASN A 324 28.16 -12.48 51.81
N PRO A 325 28.27 -13.49 52.69
CA PRO A 325 27.35 -13.66 53.82
C PRO A 325 27.44 -12.51 54.84
N SER A 326 28.59 -11.82 54.89
CA SER A 326 28.83 -10.66 55.75
C SER A 326 28.34 -9.34 55.14
N ALA A 327 27.88 -9.33 53.88
CA ALA A 327 27.32 -8.15 53.27
C ALA A 327 26.06 -7.72 54.04
N GLN A 328 26.02 -6.44 54.43
CA GLN A 328 24.80 -5.82 54.93
C GLN A 328 23.94 -5.39 53.75
N LEU A 329 22.63 -5.53 53.91
CA LEU A 329 21.63 -5.10 52.93
C LEU A 329 21.46 -3.56 52.94
N HIS A 330 22.50 -2.73 52.80
CA HIS A 330 22.37 -1.26 52.80
C HIS A 330 23.09 -0.51 51.66
N ARG A 331 22.31 0.43 51.08
CA ARG A 331 22.57 1.58 50.16
C ARG A 331 22.81 1.31 48.67
N SER A 332 21.84 1.71 47.85
CA SER A 332 22.09 2.37 46.56
C SER A 332 21.62 3.82 46.61
N VAL A 333 22.60 4.74 46.55
CA VAL A 333 22.59 6.07 45.90
C VAL A 333 21.39 7.00 46.20
N GLU A 334 21.69 8.16 46.82
CA GLU A 334 20.79 9.29 47.11
C GLU A 334 19.76 9.13 48.26
N GLY A 335 20.27 9.03 49.49
CA GLY A 335 19.77 9.87 50.59
C GLY A 335 18.33 9.72 51.09
N ARG A 336 17.68 8.54 51.02
CA ARG A 336 16.44 8.28 51.79
C ARG A 336 16.53 7.02 52.64
N SER A 337 15.84 7.10 53.78
CA SER A 337 15.91 6.22 54.96
C SER A 337 15.33 4.82 54.73
N LEU A 338 15.86 3.89 55.52
CA LEU A 338 15.49 2.48 55.64
C LEU A 338 14.05 2.24 56.07
N SER A 339 13.58 1.04 55.76
CA SER A 339 12.55 0.34 56.51
C SER A 339 13.03 -0.04 57.93
N PRO A 340 12.15 -0.01 58.96
CA PRO A 340 12.49 -0.39 60.34
C PRO A 340 12.88 -1.87 60.56
N SER A 341 12.49 -2.80 59.68
CA SER A 341 12.53 -4.26 59.92
C SER A 341 13.88 -4.94 59.63
N THR A 342 14.74 -4.36 58.80
CA THR A 342 15.99 -5.00 58.31
C THR A 342 17.27 -4.27 58.73
N LYS A 343 17.17 -3.35 59.69
CA LYS A 343 18.30 -2.57 60.21
C LYS A 343 19.31 -3.47 60.93
N GLY A 344 20.44 -3.76 60.27
CA GLY A 344 21.54 -4.59 60.80
C GLY A 344 21.52 -6.06 60.39
N THR A 345 20.58 -6.49 59.54
CA THR A 345 20.47 -7.88 59.06
C THR A 345 21.49 -8.16 57.95
N THR A 346 22.28 -9.23 58.09
CA THR A 346 23.26 -9.65 57.07
C THR A 346 22.61 -10.59 56.05
N VAL A 347 23.14 -10.62 54.82
CA VAL A 347 22.70 -11.56 53.78
C VAL A 347 22.79 -13.01 54.29
N GLY A 348 23.85 -13.35 55.03
CA GLY A 348 24.02 -14.68 55.64
C GLY A 348 22.88 -15.05 56.59
N SER A 349 22.42 -14.12 57.43
CA SER A 349 21.30 -14.38 58.35
C SER A 349 20.00 -14.67 57.61
N LEU A 350 19.70 -13.92 56.54
CA LEU A 350 18.52 -14.19 55.71
C LEU A 350 18.61 -15.54 55.00
N LEU A 351 19.77 -15.91 54.45
CA LEU A 351 19.98 -17.21 53.79
C LEU A 351 19.81 -18.41 54.74
N SER A 352 19.97 -18.18 56.05
CA SER A 352 19.68 -19.14 57.12
C SER A 352 18.21 -19.14 57.58
N ASN A 353 17.32 -18.45 56.88
CA ASN A 353 15.89 -18.34 57.21
C ASN A 353 15.62 -17.74 58.60
N SER A 354 16.42 -16.76 59.04
CA SER A 354 16.19 -16.07 60.31
C SER A 354 14.98 -15.12 60.30
N HIS A 355 14.46 -14.78 59.12
CA HIS A 355 13.32 -13.88 58.93
C HIS A 355 12.04 -14.67 58.68
N GLU A 356 11.01 -14.50 59.52
CA GLU A 356 9.78 -15.31 59.47
C GLU A 356 9.00 -15.22 58.16
N SER A 357 9.04 -14.08 57.47
CA SER A 357 8.34 -13.87 56.20
C SER A 357 9.19 -14.17 54.96
N ILE A 358 10.41 -14.71 55.09
CA ILE A 358 11.28 -15.02 53.95
C ILE A 358 11.75 -16.47 54.04
N LEU A 359 11.46 -17.25 53.00
CA LEU A 359 11.85 -18.64 52.91
C LEU A 359 12.84 -18.85 51.75
N PHE A 360 14.10 -19.06 52.11
CA PHE A 360 15.12 -19.60 51.22
C PHE A 360 15.15 -21.13 51.26
N ALA A 361 15.06 -21.73 50.08
CA ALA A 361 15.19 -23.18 49.89
C ALA A 361 16.29 -23.50 48.89
N GLU A 362 16.69 -24.77 48.77
CA GLU A 362 17.61 -25.21 47.71
C GLU A 362 16.85 -25.59 46.42
N PHE A 363 15.66 -26.16 46.58
CA PHE A 363 14.76 -26.55 45.50
C PHE A 363 13.32 -26.25 45.91
N ALA A 364 12.45 -25.87 44.97
CA ALA A 364 11.04 -25.66 45.23
C ALA A 364 10.17 -26.34 44.14
N PRO A 365 9.01 -26.94 44.50
CA PRO A 365 8.07 -27.51 43.54
C PRO A 365 7.32 -26.38 42.81
N GLN A 366 8.01 -25.75 41.85
CA GLN A 366 7.59 -24.51 41.17
C GLN A 366 6.16 -24.60 40.63
N ARG A 367 5.82 -25.71 39.95
CA ARG A 367 4.51 -25.91 39.37
C ARG A 367 3.37 -25.75 40.40
N THR A 368 3.47 -26.47 41.51
CA THR A 368 2.45 -26.49 42.56
C THR A 368 2.42 -25.19 43.34
N LEU A 369 3.58 -24.56 43.55
CA LEU A 369 3.65 -23.24 44.16
C LEU A 369 2.93 -22.18 43.33
N LEU A 370 3.13 -22.16 42.01
CA LEU A 370 2.47 -21.19 41.14
C LEU A 370 0.96 -21.41 41.06
N GLU A 371 0.47 -22.65 41.23
CA GLU A 371 -0.95 -22.95 41.27
C GLU A 371 -1.63 -22.61 42.61
N ASP A 372 -0.84 -22.32 43.66
CA ASP A 372 -1.38 -21.87 44.94
C ASP A 372 -1.87 -20.42 44.85
N SER A 373 -3.12 -20.18 45.25
CA SER A 373 -3.76 -18.87 45.14
C SER A 373 -3.08 -17.75 45.94
N ARG A 374 -2.21 -18.10 46.89
CA ARG A 374 -1.47 -17.13 47.71
C ARG A 374 -0.22 -16.59 47.00
N VAL A 375 0.29 -17.28 45.98
CA VAL A 375 1.42 -16.79 45.18
C VAL A 375 0.92 -15.73 44.22
N ALA A 376 1.19 -14.46 44.55
CA ALA A 376 0.58 -13.31 43.90
C ALA A 376 1.37 -12.80 42.69
N ALA A 377 2.69 -12.98 42.68
CA ALA A 377 3.57 -12.60 41.57
C ALA A 377 4.82 -13.49 41.52
N PHE A 378 5.41 -13.58 40.32
CA PHE A 378 6.60 -14.39 40.07
C PHE A 378 7.73 -13.59 39.42
N ILE A 379 8.86 -13.44 40.11
CA ILE A 379 10.11 -12.93 39.51
C ILE A 379 10.88 -14.09 38.89
N SER A 380 11.11 -14.03 37.57
CA SER A 380 11.71 -15.15 36.84
C SER A 380 12.77 -14.73 35.84
N HIS A 381 13.76 -15.60 35.67
CA HIS A 381 14.74 -15.56 34.58
C HIS A 381 14.17 -15.95 33.20
N LEU A 382 12.91 -16.40 33.14
CA LEU A 382 12.15 -16.62 31.89
C LEU A 382 12.58 -17.83 31.05
N GLY A 383 13.08 -18.90 31.68
CA GLY A 383 13.16 -20.19 31.02
C GLY A 383 11.78 -20.65 30.54
N ALA A 384 11.72 -21.34 29.39
CA ALA A 384 10.45 -21.73 28.76
C ALA A 384 9.48 -22.47 29.71
N SER A 385 9.97 -23.37 30.57
CA SER A 385 9.15 -24.05 31.58
C SER A 385 8.54 -23.07 32.58
N SER A 386 9.33 -22.15 33.16
CA SER A 386 8.82 -21.14 34.10
C SER A 386 7.77 -20.22 33.47
N VAL A 387 7.97 -19.84 32.21
CA VAL A 387 6.99 -19.04 31.45
C VAL A 387 5.69 -19.82 31.27
N ASN A 388 5.78 -21.04 30.77
CA ASN A 388 4.62 -21.90 30.52
C ASN A 388 3.85 -22.24 31.80
N GLU A 389 4.55 -22.56 32.89
CA GLU A 389 3.93 -22.85 34.18
C GLU A 389 3.20 -21.64 34.77
N ALA A 390 3.82 -20.46 34.72
CA ALA A 390 3.24 -19.23 35.23
C ALA A 390 2.00 -18.79 34.44
N LEU A 391 2.07 -18.85 33.10
CA LEU A 391 0.92 -18.55 32.25
C LEU A 391 -0.22 -19.53 32.48
N TYR A 392 0.07 -20.83 32.59
CA TYR A 392 -0.96 -21.83 32.89
C TYR A 392 -1.60 -21.62 34.27
N ALA A 393 -0.79 -21.25 35.26
CA ALA A 393 -1.25 -20.96 36.61
C ALA A 393 -2.01 -19.63 36.70
N GLY A 394 -1.75 -18.68 35.78
CA GLY A 394 -2.34 -17.34 35.80
C GLY A 394 -1.64 -16.41 36.79
N VAL A 395 -0.33 -16.58 36.97
CA VAL A 395 0.50 -15.74 37.85
C VAL A 395 1.22 -14.68 36.99
N PRO A 396 1.11 -13.38 37.31
CA PRO A 396 1.83 -12.34 36.58
C PRO A 396 3.34 -12.42 36.82
N LEU A 397 4.12 -12.04 35.81
CA LEU A 397 5.58 -12.12 35.87
C LEU A 397 6.25 -10.75 36.02
N ILE A 398 7.34 -10.73 36.78
CA ILE A 398 8.34 -9.67 36.74
C ILE A 398 9.56 -10.26 36.06
N THR A 399 9.92 -9.71 34.90
CA THR A 399 10.84 -10.39 33.98
C THR A 399 12.27 -9.92 34.17
N LEU A 400 13.21 -10.86 34.33
CA LEU A 400 14.64 -10.56 34.42
C LEU A 400 15.43 -11.56 33.56
N PRO A 401 15.41 -11.43 32.22
CA PRO A 401 15.99 -12.42 31.33
C PRO A 401 17.51 -12.57 31.51
N GLY A 402 17.98 -13.81 31.55
CA GLY A 402 19.41 -14.13 31.64
C GLY A 402 20.10 -14.13 30.28
N TYR A 403 19.79 -15.14 29.46
CA TYR A 403 20.48 -15.42 28.18
C TYR A 403 19.62 -16.28 27.23
N PHE A 404 20.04 -16.45 25.97
CA PHE A 404 19.34 -17.25 24.95
C PHE A 404 17.85 -16.89 24.81
N ASP A 405 16.96 -17.90 24.77
CA ASP A 405 15.51 -17.81 24.56
C ASP A 405 14.81 -16.95 25.63
N GLN A 406 15.43 -16.83 26.80
CA GLN A 406 14.90 -16.04 27.92
C GLN A 406 14.69 -14.58 27.53
N ILE A 407 15.60 -14.00 26.71
CA ILE A 407 15.49 -12.62 26.25
C ILE A 407 14.24 -12.45 25.40
N GLN A 408 14.01 -13.34 24.43
CA GLN A 408 12.81 -13.30 23.59
C GLN A 408 11.54 -13.61 24.39
N ASN A 409 11.60 -14.52 25.36
CA ASN A 409 10.47 -14.81 26.25
C ASN A 409 10.03 -13.57 27.06
N GLY A 410 10.98 -12.75 27.53
CA GLY A 410 10.66 -11.48 28.19
C GLY A 410 9.94 -10.50 27.28
N MET A 411 10.36 -10.40 26.02
CA MET A 411 9.66 -9.58 25.03
C MET A 411 8.25 -10.10 24.76
N ARG A 412 8.08 -11.43 24.64
CA ARG A 412 6.77 -12.06 24.41
C ARG A 412 5.80 -11.81 25.56
N LEU A 413 6.27 -11.92 26.80
CA LEU A 413 5.45 -11.66 27.99
C LEU A 413 5.11 -10.18 28.16
N ARG A 414 6.03 -9.28 27.80
CA ARG A 414 5.77 -7.84 27.75
C ARG A 414 4.67 -7.53 26.72
N ASP A 415 4.82 -8.05 25.51
CA ASP A 415 3.89 -7.76 24.40
C ASP A 415 2.52 -8.45 24.61
N ALA A 416 2.49 -9.60 25.29
CA ALA A 416 1.25 -10.24 25.75
C ALA A 416 0.56 -9.47 26.90
N GLY A 417 1.24 -8.48 27.49
CA GLY A 417 0.69 -7.62 28.54
C GLY A 417 0.55 -8.30 29.90
N VAL A 418 1.32 -9.35 30.16
CA VAL A 418 1.22 -10.19 31.37
C VAL A 418 2.39 -10.00 32.33
N SER A 419 3.26 -9.02 32.05
CA SER A 419 4.48 -8.86 32.83
C SER A 419 5.01 -7.42 32.89
N VAL A 420 5.86 -7.17 33.90
CA VAL A 420 6.63 -5.93 34.03
C VAL A 420 8.13 -6.24 33.89
N PRO A 421 8.84 -5.63 32.91
CA PRO A 421 10.24 -5.94 32.66
C PRO A 421 11.23 -5.20 33.55
N LEU A 422 12.25 -5.93 34.00
CA LEU A 422 13.47 -5.42 34.62
C LEU A 422 14.67 -5.67 33.71
N GLN A 423 15.64 -4.77 33.77
CA GLN A 423 16.91 -4.90 33.05
C GLN A 423 18.05 -5.10 34.02
N LYS A 424 18.80 -6.20 33.88
CA LYS A 424 19.88 -6.56 34.80
C LYS A 424 21.00 -5.53 34.87
N GLU A 425 21.24 -4.80 33.78
CA GLU A 425 22.30 -3.79 33.67
C GLU A 425 21.96 -2.50 34.43
N THR A 426 20.67 -2.17 34.53
CA THR A 426 20.19 -0.92 35.13
C THR A 426 19.34 -1.17 36.38
N ILE A 427 19.29 -2.41 36.87
CA ILE A 427 18.51 -2.79 38.04
C ILE A 427 19.00 -2.06 39.29
N ASP A 428 18.04 -1.62 40.09
CA ASP A 428 18.23 -1.06 41.42
C ASP A 428 17.05 -1.46 42.30
N GLU A 429 17.19 -1.21 43.60
CA GLU A 429 16.17 -1.53 44.62
C GLU A 429 14.80 -0.91 44.30
N GLN A 430 14.79 0.37 43.90
CA GLN A 430 13.55 1.12 43.66
C GLN A 430 12.78 0.56 42.48
N LYS A 431 13.46 0.22 41.38
CA LYS A 431 12.84 -0.38 40.20
C LYS A 431 12.22 -1.73 40.49
N VAL A 432 12.88 -2.57 41.30
CA VAL A 432 12.33 -3.86 41.73
C VAL A 432 11.07 -3.64 42.56
N ARG A 433 11.12 -2.77 43.57
CA ARG A 433 9.96 -2.42 44.41
C ARG A 433 8.79 -1.89 43.58
N ILE A 434 9.04 -0.93 42.69
CA ILE A 434 8.03 -0.34 41.79
C ILE A 434 7.44 -1.40 40.86
N ALA A 435 8.25 -2.33 40.34
CA ALA A 435 7.74 -3.40 39.49
C ALA A 435 6.80 -4.33 40.26
N ILE A 436 7.14 -4.69 41.50
CA ILE A 436 6.31 -5.51 42.40
C ILE A 436 4.98 -4.80 42.68
N SER A 437 5.02 -3.55 43.18
CA SER A 437 3.81 -2.77 43.48
C SER A 437 2.95 -2.59 42.24
N ARG A 438 3.54 -2.24 41.09
CA ARG A 438 2.79 -2.04 39.84
C ARG A 438 2.02 -3.28 39.40
N VAL A 439 2.67 -4.45 39.44
CA VAL A 439 2.01 -5.71 39.07
C VAL A 439 0.87 -6.01 40.02
N LEU A 440 1.11 -5.93 41.32
CA LEU A 440 0.13 -6.31 42.33
C LEU A 440 -1.05 -5.32 42.41
N ASP A 441 -0.80 -4.01 42.30
CA ASP A 441 -1.83 -2.98 42.24
C ASP A 441 -2.74 -3.17 41.01
N ASP A 442 -2.17 -3.53 39.85
CA ASP A 442 -2.96 -3.84 38.65
C ASP A 442 -3.80 -5.11 38.86
N MET A 443 -3.22 -6.16 39.46
CA MET A 443 -3.94 -7.39 39.78
C MET A 443 -5.13 -7.15 40.70
N ASP A 444 -4.93 -6.37 41.77
CA ASP A 444 -5.96 -6.05 42.76
C ASP A 444 -7.11 -5.21 42.17
N ARG A 445 -6.78 -4.25 41.28
CA ARG A 445 -7.77 -3.37 40.65
C ARG A 445 -8.47 -3.98 39.43
N GLY A 446 -8.05 -5.17 38.99
CA GLY A 446 -8.54 -5.76 37.75
C GLY A 446 -8.10 -4.96 36.51
N GLY A 447 -6.88 -4.42 36.53
CA GLY A 447 -6.30 -3.62 35.46
C GLY A 447 -5.92 -4.44 34.22
N PRO A 448 -5.28 -3.78 33.22
CA PRO A 448 -4.90 -4.43 31.97
C PRO A 448 -4.00 -5.67 32.12
N ILE A 449 -3.07 -5.69 33.09
CA ILE A 449 -2.22 -6.87 33.32
C ILE A 449 -3.08 -8.02 33.83
N SER A 450 -3.95 -7.77 34.81
CA SER A 450 -4.88 -8.76 35.36
C SER A 450 -5.77 -9.41 34.29
N LEU A 451 -6.35 -8.60 33.41
CA LEU A 451 -7.19 -9.09 32.31
C LEU A 451 -6.39 -9.95 31.32
N ASN A 452 -5.18 -9.51 30.96
CA ASN A 452 -4.31 -10.25 30.06
C ASN A 452 -3.81 -11.57 30.67
N VAL A 453 -3.50 -11.59 31.96
CA VAL A 453 -3.08 -12.80 32.68
C VAL A 453 -4.21 -13.83 32.64
N ARG A 454 -5.45 -13.44 32.95
CA ARG A 454 -6.62 -14.34 32.85
C ARG A 454 -6.85 -14.85 31.43
N ARG A 455 -6.72 -13.98 30.43
CA ARG A 455 -6.83 -14.35 29.00
C ARG A 455 -5.77 -15.39 28.63
N MET A 456 -4.51 -15.13 28.96
CA MET A 456 -3.41 -16.03 28.65
C MET A 456 -3.48 -17.34 29.44
N GLN A 457 -3.99 -17.32 30.67
CA GLN A 457 -4.27 -18.52 31.47
C GLN A 457 -5.28 -19.44 30.78
N GLY A 458 -6.39 -18.87 30.29
CA GLY A 458 -7.39 -19.63 29.53
C GLY A 458 -6.80 -20.27 28.29
N ILE A 459 -6.02 -19.50 27.51
CA ILE A 459 -5.36 -19.99 26.29
C ILE A 459 -4.34 -21.08 26.63
N ALA A 460 -3.47 -20.87 27.62
CA ALA A 460 -2.43 -21.79 28.04
C ALA A 460 -3.02 -23.14 28.50
N ARG A 461 -4.12 -23.12 29.27
CA ARG A 461 -4.80 -24.35 29.74
C ARG A 461 -5.42 -25.15 28.59
N ILE A 462 -5.98 -24.48 27.59
CA ILE A 462 -6.50 -25.15 26.39
C ILE A 462 -5.34 -25.71 25.56
N ALA A 463 -4.30 -24.90 25.35
CA ALA A 463 -3.15 -25.27 24.55
C ALA A 463 -2.33 -26.41 25.16
N ALA A 464 -2.34 -26.57 26.50
CA ALA A 464 -1.63 -27.66 27.18
C ALA A 464 -2.06 -29.07 26.73
N ARG A 465 -3.29 -29.21 26.23
CA ARG A 465 -3.82 -30.47 25.68
C ARG A 465 -3.14 -30.86 24.37
N ARG A 466 -2.44 -29.94 23.69
CA ARG A 466 -1.77 -30.18 22.40
C ARG A 466 -0.52 -31.05 22.51
N LYS A 467 -0.06 -31.42 23.71
CA LYS A 467 0.92 -32.50 23.86
C LYS A 467 0.43 -33.83 23.24
N HIS A 468 -0.89 -34.07 23.23
CA HIS A 468 -1.50 -35.20 22.51
C HIS A 468 -1.39 -35.04 20.99
N LEU A 469 -1.62 -33.82 20.46
CA LEU A 469 -1.35 -33.51 19.06
C LEU A 469 0.14 -33.74 18.71
N GLY A 470 1.06 -33.40 19.62
CA GLY A 470 2.48 -33.70 19.47
C GLY A 470 2.75 -35.20 19.29
N ALA A 471 2.08 -36.05 20.07
CA ALA A 471 2.14 -37.50 19.89
C ALA A 471 1.50 -37.93 18.56
N ASP A 472 0.33 -37.40 18.21
CA ASP A 472 -0.36 -37.71 16.93
C ASP A 472 0.54 -37.42 15.72
N LEU A 473 1.20 -36.25 15.71
CA LEU A 473 2.12 -35.84 14.65
C LEU A 473 3.37 -36.73 14.57
N ILE A 474 3.86 -37.24 15.71
CA ILE A 474 4.98 -38.20 15.73
C ILE A 474 4.55 -39.51 15.07
N GLU A 475 3.36 -40.02 15.38
CA GLU A 475 2.84 -41.25 14.77
C GLU A 475 2.61 -41.07 13.27
N GLU A 476 2.01 -39.96 12.86
CA GLU A 476 1.85 -39.59 11.45
C GLU A 476 3.21 -39.55 10.73
N HIS A 477 4.23 -38.95 11.36
CA HIS A 477 5.56 -38.87 10.79
C HIS A 477 6.24 -40.24 10.65
N ILE A 478 6.06 -41.15 11.61
CA ILE A 478 6.56 -42.54 11.53
C ILE A 478 5.91 -43.26 10.34
N VAL A 479 4.58 -43.17 10.22
CA VAL A 479 3.83 -43.83 9.14
C VAL A 479 4.26 -43.29 7.77
N ASP A 480 4.31 -41.96 7.60
CA ASP A 480 4.81 -41.34 6.36
C ASP A 480 6.22 -41.82 6.01
N TRP A 481 7.13 -41.85 6.99
CA TRP A 481 8.50 -42.27 6.77
C TRP A 481 8.60 -43.72 6.29
N GLU A 482 7.89 -44.64 6.94
CA GLU A 482 7.92 -46.07 6.61
C GLU A 482 7.43 -46.35 5.19
N PHE A 483 6.32 -45.75 4.78
CA PHE A 483 5.81 -45.98 3.43
C PHE A 483 6.69 -45.34 2.35
N ARG A 484 7.39 -44.24 2.65
CA ARG A 484 8.41 -43.68 1.76
C ARG A 484 9.63 -44.59 1.62
N GLN A 485 10.05 -45.24 2.71
CA GLN A 485 11.13 -46.24 2.65
C GLN A 485 10.70 -47.47 1.84
N HIS A 486 9.47 -47.93 2.04
CA HIS A 486 8.93 -49.06 1.28
C HIS A 486 8.89 -48.74 -0.22
N GLU A 487 8.40 -47.57 -0.61
CA GLU A 487 8.39 -47.17 -2.01
C GLU A 487 9.80 -47.02 -2.61
N GLN A 488 10.76 -46.50 -1.84
CA GLN A 488 12.15 -46.44 -2.28
C GLN A 488 12.71 -47.85 -2.53
N SER A 489 12.33 -48.84 -1.71
CA SER A 489 12.69 -50.25 -1.94
C SER A 489 12.08 -50.84 -3.21
N LEU A 490 10.96 -50.27 -3.68
CA LEU A 490 10.29 -50.63 -4.94
C LEU A 490 10.87 -49.88 -6.17
N GLY A 491 11.95 -49.11 -6.00
CA GLY A 491 12.60 -48.36 -7.09
C GLY A 491 12.03 -46.96 -7.31
N GLY A 492 11.16 -46.45 -6.43
CA GLY A 492 10.69 -45.07 -6.47
C GLY A 492 11.84 -44.08 -6.24
N GLN A 493 11.92 -43.01 -7.05
CA GLN A 493 12.85 -41.92 -6.78
C GLN A 493 12.42 -41.17 -5.51
N LYS A 494 13.19 -41.34 -4.42
CA LYS A 494 13.05 -40.73 -3.09
C LYS A 494 11.82 -39.80 -2.96
N GLN A 495 10.66 -40.37 -2.63
CA GLN A 495 9.45 -39.57 -2.47
C GLN A 495 9.62 -38.58 -1.32
N ARG A 496 9.19 -37.33 -1.57
CA ARG A 496 9.27 -36.22 -0.64
C ARG A 496 7.99 -36.24 0.20
N GLY A 497 8.07 -36.11 1.53
CA GLY A 497 6.91 -36.10 2.43
C GLY A 497 5.96 -34.93 2.11
N MET A 498 5.05 -35.15 1.15
CA MET A 498 4.33 -34.08 0.46
C MET A 498 3.36 -33.33 1.36
N HIS A 499 2.81 -34.00 2.38
CA HIS A 499 1.87 -33.40 3.32
C HIS A 499 2.57 -32.69 4.48
N LEU A 500 3.78 -33.12 4.87
CA LEU A 500 4.53 -32.51 5.97
C LEU A 500 5.34 -31.26 5.54
N GLN A 501 5.62 -31.11 4.24
CA GLN A 501 6.40 -29.97 3.72
C GLN A 501 5.60 -29.11 2.74
N THR A 502 5.69 -27.79 2.93
CA THR A 502 5.10 -26.83 2.00
C THR A 502 5.75 -26.90 0.62
N ALA A 503 5.02 -26.50 -0.43
CA ALA A 503 5.50 -26.62 -1.81
C ALA A 503 6.82 -25.87 -2.05
N ASP A 504 7.02 -24.70 -1.41
CA ASP A 504 8.24 -23.89 -1.50
C ASP A 504 9.49 -24.60 -0.95
N ALA A 505 9.34 -25.45 0.08
CA ALA A 505 10.43 -26.27 0.58
C ALA A 505 10.81 -27.40 -0.39
N ARG A 506 9.91 -27.75 -1.31
CA ARG A 506 10.05 -28.83 -2.29
C ARG A 506 10.46 -28.34 -3.68
N MET A 507 10.74 -27.04 -3.87
CA MET A 507 11.12 -26.48 -5.17
C MET A 507 12.29 -25.48 -5.07
N PRO A 508 12.98 -25.16 -6.19
CA PRO A 508 14.05 -24.17 -6.19
C PRO A 508 13.57 -22.79 -5.73
N LYS A 509 14.45 -22.02 -5.07
CA LYS A 509 14.11 -20.70 -4.49
C LYS A 509 13.53 -19.70 -5.50
N TRP A 510 13.97 -19.75 -6.75
CA TRP A 510 13.48 -18.85 -7.80
C TRP A 510 12.02 -19.14 -8.14
N LYS A 511 11.63 -20.41 -8.26
CA LYS A 511 10.23 -20.82 -8.46
C LYS A 511 9.38 -20.57 -7.22
N ALA A 512 9.89 -20.90 -6.03
CA ALA A 512 9.20 -20.67 -4.76
C ALA A 512 8.87 -19.19 -4.50
N ARG A 513 9.70 -18.27 -5.02
CA ARG A 513 9.52 -16.82 -4.89
C ARG A 513 8.95 -16.16 -6.14
N ASN A 514 8.51 -16.95 -7.12
CA ASN A 514 8.04 -16.47 -8.41
C ASN A 514 9.04 -15.52 -9.10
N TRP A 515 10.33 -15.67 -8.87
CA TRP A 515 11.36 -14.84 -9.50
C TRP A 515 11.44 -15.09 -11.00
N ASP A 516 11.19 -16.32 -11.45
CA ASP A 516 10.93 -16.64 -12.85
C ASP A 516 9.75 -15.84 -13.40
N LEU A 517 8.60 -15.87 -12.74
CA LEU A 517 7.41 -15.14 -13.18
C LEU A 517 7.64 -13.63 -13.12
N CYS A 518 8.28 -13.09 -12.08
CA CYS A 518 8.62 -11.68 -11.97
C CYS A 518 9.63 -11.26 -13.03
N MET A 519 10.59 -12.12 -13.40
CA MET A 519 11.49 -11.86 -14.51
C MET A 519 10.74 -11.91 -15.85
N ILE A 520 9.82 -12.86 -16.05
CA ILE A 520 9.02 -12.96 -17.27
C ILE A 520 8.07 -11.76 -17.38
N ILE A 521 7.37 -11.39 -16.31
CA ILE A 521 6.48 -10.22 -16.25
C ILE A 521 7.31 -8.94 -16.35
N GLY A 522 8.44 -8.85 -15.69
CA GLY A 522 9.35 -7.70 -15.77
C GLY A 522 9.91 -7.55 -17.17
N ALA A 523 10.31 -8.65 -17.82
CA ALA A 523 10.73 -8.67 -19.20
C ALA A 523 9.56 -8.34 -20.13
N ALA A 524 8.36 -8.89 -19.93
CA ALA A 524 7.17 -8.56 -20.70
C ALA A 524 6.73 -7.11 -20.50
N THR A 525 6.90 -6.54 -19.31
CA THR A 525 6.61 -5.13 -19.00
C THR A 525 7.68 -4.21 -19.56
N PHE A 526 8.95 -4.61 -19.55
CA PHE A 526 10.03 -3.91 -20.22
C PHE A 526 9.89 -4.01 -21.74
N PHE A 527 9.40 -5.14 -22.25
CA PHE A 527 9.14 -5.36 -23.67
C PHE A 527 7.87 -4.65 -24.13
N LEU A 528 6.81 -4.62 -23.31
CA LEU A 528 5.59 -3.83 -23.55
C LEU A 528 5.86 -2.35 -23.37
N GLY A 529 6.62 -1.95 -22.35
CA GLY A 529 7.11 -0.58 -22.16
C GLY A 529 8.03 -0.17 -23.31
N GLY A 530 8.87 -1.09 -23.78
CA GLY A 530 9.68 -0.95 -24.98
C GLY A 530 8.84 -0.88 -26.24
N ILE A 531 7.77 -1.67 -26.38
CA ILE A 531 6.78 -1.59 -27.47
C ILE A 531 5.98 -0.32 -27.37
N VAL A 532 5.68 0.21 -26.18
CA VAL A 532 4.99 1.49 -26.00
C VAL A 532 5.93 2.62 -26.35
N VAL A 533 7.19 2.57 -25.92
CA VAL A 533 8.22 3.52 -26.35
C VAL A 533 8.40 3.43 -27.86
N VAL A 534 8.58 2.23 -28.42
CA VAL A 534 8.71 1.98 -29.86
C VAL A 534 7.43 2.33 -30.62
N ALA A 535 6.24 2.15 -30.07
CA ALA A 535 4.98 2.53 -30.70
C ALA A 535 4.76 4.05 -30.64
N VAL A 536 5.22 4.71 -29.58
CA VAL A 536 5.29 6.17 -29.50
C VAL A 536 6.32 6.68 -30.51
N THR A 537 7.51 6.10 -30.58
CA THR A 537 8.56 6.43 -31.55
C THR A 537 8.15 6.10 -32.99
N ILE A 538 7.43 5.00 -33.23
CA ILE A 538 6.87 4.63 -34.54
C ILE A 538 5.69 5.55 -34.86
N SER A 539 4.87 5.97 -33.90
CA SER A 539 3.82 6.98 -34.13
C SER A 539 4.40 8.36 -34.46
N GLU A 540 5.60 8.66 -33.96
CA GLU A 540 6.37 9.86 -34.31
C GLU A 540 7.10 9.75 -35.67
N VAL A 541 7.37 8.52 -36.15
CA VAL A 541 8.19 8.28 -37.36
C VAL A 541 7.39 7.76 -38.56
N SER A 542 6.23 7.14 -38.38
CA SER A 542 5.44 6.48 -39.43
C SER A 542 4.27 7.35 -39.91
N SER A 543 4.41 7.92 -41.09
CA SER A 543 3.36 8.64 -41.83
C SER A 543 2.41 7.74 -42.65
N SER A 544 2.39 6.42 -42.41
CA SER A 544 1.59 5.45 -43.17
C SER A 544 0.78 4.49 -42.28
N PRO A 545 -0.55 4.41 -42.44
CA PRO A 545 -1.43 3.47 -41.72
C PRO A 545 -1.21 1.98 -42.06
N ALA A 546 -0.51 1.66 -43.15
CA ALA A 546 -0.40 0.30 -43.66
C ALA A 546 0.53 -0.61 -42.84
N ASP A 547 1.58 -0.04 -42.23
CA ASP A 547 2.62 -0.82 -41.54
C ASP A 547 2.20 -1.19 -40.10
N LEU A 548 1.36 -0.37 -39.45
CA LEU A 548 0.77 -0.68 -38.15
C LEU A 548 -0.23 -1.85 -38.25
N HIS A 549 -0.92 -1.94 -39.39
CA HIS A 549 -1.94 -2.95 -39.68
C HIS A 549 -1.33 -4.35 -39.87
N ALA A 550 -0.11 -4.45 -40.42
CA ALA A 550 0.58 -5.72 -40.66
C ALA A 550 1.20 -6.33 -39.40
N ILE A 551 1.71 -5.50 -38.48
CA ILE A 551 2.38 -5.98 -37.26
C ILE A 551 1.36 -6.50 -36.23
N LEU A 552 0.21 -5.85 -36.07
CA LEU A 552 -0.83 -6.24 -35.11
C LEU A 552 -1.75 -7.38 -35.58
N ILE A 553 -1.87 -7.62 -36.90
CA ILE A 553 -2.60 -8.78 -37.42
C ILE A 553 -1.88 -10.11 -37.15
N SER A 554 -0.55 -10.08 -36.93
CA SER A 554 0.24 -11.32 -36.79
C SER A 554 0.15 -12.02 -35.43
N ASN A 555 -0.34 -11.37 -34.36
CA ASN A 555 -0.40 -11.98 -33.03
C ASN A 555 -1.76 -11.77 -32.33
N GLN A 556 -2.46 -12.91 -32.15
CA GLN A 556 -3.52 -13.18 -31.16
C GLN A 556 -4.90 -12.49 -31.24
N ILE A 557 -5.11 -11.38 -31.94
CA ILE A 557 -6.40 -10.65 -31.84
C ILE A 557 -7.50 -11.17 -32.80
N TYR A 558 -7.14 -11.79 -33.93
CA TYR A 558 -8.13 -12.31 -34.88
C TYR A 558 -8.75 -13.66 -34.43
N ALA A 559 -8.01 -14.46 -33.66
CA ALA A 559 -8.48 -15.75 -33.15
C ALA A 559 -9.50 -15.58 -32.00
N SER A 560 -9.35 -14.53 -31.18
CA SER A 560 -10.29 -14.22 -30.11
C SER A 560 -11.62 -13.69 -30.66
N GLN A 561 -11.66 -12.83 -31.69
CA GLN A 561 -12.93 -12.35 -32.25
C GLN A 561 -13.83 -13.45 -32.84
N LYS A 562 -13.25 -14.46 -33.52
CA LYS A 562 -14.03 -15.50 -34.20
C LYS A 562 -14.59 -16.56 -33.24
N VAL A 563 -13.83 -16.93 -32.21
CA VAL A 563 -14.29 -17.85 -31.14
C VAL A 563 -15.36 -17.16 -30.25
N PHE A 564 -15.24 -15.85 -30.06
CA PHE A 564 -16.10 -15.08 -29.17
C PHE A 564 -17.48 -14.74 -29.77
N LEU A 565 -17.54 -14.47 -31.08
CA LEU A 565 -18.80 -14.33 -31.81
C LEU A 565 -19.59 -15.65 -31.92
N LEU A 566 -18.90 -16.80 -31.90
CA LEU A 566 -19.52 -18.13 -31.91
C LEU A 566 -20.06 -18.54 -30.53
N GLN A 567 -19.44 -18.11 -29.44
CA GLN A 567 -19.93 -18.40 -28.07
C GLN A 567 -21.08 -17.49 -27.62
N ALA A 568 -21.15 -16.25 -28.12
CA ALA A 568 -22.25 -15.32 -27.85
C ALA A 568 -23.62 -15.80 -28.41
N LYS A 569 -23.63 -16.70 -29.40
CA LYS A 569 -24.88 -17.26 -29.95
C LYS A 569 -25.51 -18.37 -29.10
N ASN A 570 -24.78 -18.96 -28.14
CA ASN A 570 -25.17 -20.24 -27.52
C ASN A 570 -25.31 -20.24 -25.99
N SER A 571 -25.35 -19.08 -25.32
CA SER A 571 -25.46 -19.03 -23.85
C SER A 571 -26.68 -18.24 -23.37
N THR A 572 -27.69 -18.96 -22.88
CA THR A 572 -28.88 -18.45 -22.20
C THR A 572 -28.65 -18.16 -20.71
N SER A 573 -27.42 -18.24 -20.20
CA SER A 573 -27.10 -17.97 -18.81
C SER A 573 -25.77 -17.21 -18.67
N GLY A 574 -25.84 -15.89 -18.41
CA GLY A 574 -24.63 -15.12 -18.12
C GLY A 574 -24.78 -13.61 -18.22
N ARG A 575 -25.69 -13.02 -17.43
CA ARG A 575 -25.86 -11.55 -17.38
C ARG A 575 -24.57 -10.86 -16.92
N GLU A 576 -23.83 -11.38 -15.94
CA GLU A 576 -22.57 -10.74 -15.49
C GLU A 576 -21.39 -10.89 -16.47
N PHE A 577 -21.32 -12.00 -17.22
CA PHE A 577 -20.21 -12.23 -18.17
C PHE A 577 -20.31 -11.32 -19.41
N HIS A 578 -21.53 -10.93 -19.81
CA HIS A 578 -21.74 -10.01 -20.93
C HIS A 578 -21.38 -8.55 -20.60
N PHE A 579 -21.45 -8.13 -19.33
CA PHE A 579 -21.18 -6.74 -18.96
C PHE A 579 -19.67 -6.41 -18.91
N ARG A 580 -18.81 -7.35 -18.53
CA ARG A 580 -17.35 -7.11 -18.52
C ARG A 580 -16.78 -6.82 -19.92
N ILE A 581 -17.44 -7.35 -20.96
CA ILE A 581 -17.13 -7.18 -22.39
C ILE A 581 -17.38 -5.74 -22.88
N LEU A 582 -18.38 -5.04 -22.32
CA LEU A 582 -18.71 -3.66 -22.73
C LEU A 582 -17.71 -2.62 -22.20
N GLY A 583 -16.96 -2.93 -21.13
CA GLY A 583 -15.84 -2.08 -20.70
C GLY A 583 -14.64 -2.16 -21.65
N GLU A 584 -14.40 -3.34 -22.21
CA GLU A 584 -13.38 -3.59 -23.25
C GLU A 584 -13.81 -2.99 -24.61
N TYR A 585 -15.12 -2.83 -24.82
CA TYR A 585 -15.71 -2.20 -25.99
C TYR A 585 -15.42 -0.70 -26.09
N GLU A 586 -15.69 0.06 -25.02
CA GLU A 586 -15.35 1.49 -24.97
C GLU A 586 -13.82 1.69 -25.11
N PHE A 587 -13.03 0.85 -24.44
CA PHE A 587 -11.57 0.88 -24.53
C PHE A 587 -11.05 0.72 -25.96
N TYR A 588 -11.65 -0.17 -26.75
CA TYR A 588 -11.25 -0.39 -28.14
C TYR A 588 -11.41 0.89 -28.98
N TYR A 589 -12.54 1.59 -28.86
CA TYR A 589 -12.77 2.80 -29.66
C TYR A 589 -12.02 4.04 -29.13
N ASP A 590 -11.88 4.17 -27.80
CA ASP A 590 -11.16 5.30 -27.21
C ASP A 590 -9.64 5.14 -27.39
N VAL A 591 -9.08 3.96 -27.10
CA VAL A 591 -7.62 3.75 -27.06
C VAL A 591 -7.06 3.13 -28.34
N VAL A 592 -7.64 2.02 -28.82
CA VAL A 592 -7.08 1.29 -29.97
C VAL A 592 -7.34 2.02 -31.28
N LEU A 593 -8.53 2.62 -31.43
CA LEU A 593 -8.89 3.39 -32.61
C LEU A 593 -8.66 4.91 -32.46
N GLY A 594 -8.22 5.38 -31.28
CA GLY A 594 -7.87 6.78 -31.04
C GLY A 594 -9.07 7.72 -31.05
N GLY A 595 -9.95 7.61 -30.06
CA GLY A 595 -11.06 8.55 -29.84
C GLY A 595 -12.21 8.43 -30.84
N GLN A 596 -12.50 7.22 -31.33
CA GLN A 596 -13.55 6.97 -32.34
C GLN A 596 -14.92 6.63 -31.75
N TYR A 597 -15.06 6.65 -30.42
CA TYR A 597 -16.24 6.09 -29.77
C TYR A 597 -17.51 6.91 -30.01
N THR A 598 -17.41 8.24 -30.02
CA THR A 598 -18.55 9.13 -30.31
C THR A 598 -19.15 8.88 -31.70
N PHE A 599 -18.32 8.69 -32.73
CA PHE A 599 -18.80 8.37 -34.08
C PHE A 599 -19.45 6.99 -34.15
N HIS A 600 -18.93 6.04 -33.36
CA HIS A 600 -19.52 4.73 -33.25
C HIS A 600 -20.87 4.76 -32.50
N ILE A 601 -21.01 5.57 -31.45
CA ILE A 601 -22.28 5.80 -30.75
C ILE A 601 -23.35 6.33 -31.70
N SER A 602 -22.99 7.22 -32.63
CA SER A 602 -23.92 7.67 -33.70
C SER A 602 -24.50 6.49 -34.50
N LYS A 603 -23.65 5.54 -34.92
CA LYS A 603 -24.07 4.33 -35.63
C LYS A 603 -24.98 3.44 -34.77
N LEU A 604 -24.74 3.39 -33.45
CA LEU A 604 -25.59 2.64 -32.52
C LEU A 604 -26.98 3.27 -32.42
N HIS A 605 -27.09 4.59 -32.35
CA HIS A 605 -28.38 5.28 -32.35
C HIS A 605 -29.16 5.08 -33.64
N ALA A 606 -28.50 5.13 -34.79
CA ALA A 606 -29.12 4.83 -36.08
C ALA A 606 -29.73 3.41 -36.13
N LYS A 607 -29.15 2.46 -35.38
CA LYS A 607 -29.61 1.06 -35.34
C LYS A 607 -30.66 0.78 -34.26
N TYR A 608 -30.50 1.34 -33.06
CA TYR A 608 -31.25 0.92 -31.87
C TYR A 608 -32.24 1.97 -31.35
N GLY A 609 -32.24 3.18 -31.91
CA GLY A 609 -33.15 4.26 -31.52
C GLY A 609 -32.52 5.28 -30.55
N PRO A 610 -33.33 6.13 -29.91
CA PRO A 610 -32.86 7.33 -29.21
C PRO A 610 -32.15 7.05 -27.88
N VAL A 611 -32.28 5.85 -27.29
CA VAL A 611 -31.65 5.47 -26.02
C VAL A 611 -30.81 4.20 -26.21
N VAL A 612 -29.50 4.28 -25.94
CA VAL A 612 -28.56 3.16 -26.10
C VAL A 612 -27.73 2.99 -24.83
N ARG A 613 -27.58 1.76 -24.35
CA ARG A 613 -26.58 1.44 -23.31
C ARG A 613 -25.21 1.27 -23.97
N ILE A 614 -24.29 2.19 -23.69
CA ILE A 614 -22.99 2.24 -24.36
C ILE A 614 -21.91 1.47 -23.59
N ASN A 615 -21.98 1.44 -22.25
CA ASN A 615 -21.12 0.61 -21.42
C ASN A 615 -21.96 -0.04 -20.30
N PRO A 616 -21.40 -0.83 -19.38
CA PRO A 616 -22.19 -1.52 -18.35
C PRO A 616 -23.09 -0.59 -17.52
N ASN A 617 -22.61 0.63 -17.27
CA ASN A 617 -23.22 1.55 -16.33
C ASN A 617 -24.00 2.68 -17.01
N GLU A 618 -23.58 3.10 -18.19
CA GLU A 618 -24.00 4.35 -18.80
C GLU A 618 -24.96 4.18 -19.98
N LEU A 619 -25.99 5.02 -19.99
CA LEU A 619 -26.90 5.22 -21.10
C LEU A 619 -26.48 6.47 -21.88
N HIS A 620 -26.53 6.41 -23.20
CA HIS A 620 -26.43 7.55 -24.09
C HIS A 620 -27.80 7.83 -24.71
N VAL A 621 -28.21 9.09 -24.73
CA VAL A 621 -29.46 9.55 -25.34
C VAL A 621 -29.14 10.48 -26.51
N ASN A 622 -29.82 10.30 -27.65
CA ASN A 622 -29.67 11.13 -28.85
C ASN A 622 -31.01 11.69 -29.32
N ASP A 623 -31.69 12.37 -28.42
CA ASP A 623 -32.92 13.13 -28.67
C ASP A 623 -32.69 14.61 -28.30
N PRO A 624 -32.75 15.54 -29.26
CA PRO A 624 -32.57 16.97 -29.01
C PRO A 624 -33.53 17.54 -27.95
N ASN A 625 -34.76 17.04 -27.84
CA ASN A 625 -35.76 17.54 -26.91
C ASN A 625 -35.48 17.12 -25.46
N PHE A 626 -34.74 16.04 -25.26
CA PHE A 626 -34.31 15.55 -23.95
C PHE A 626 -33.12 16.35 -23.34
N TYR A 627 -32.46 17.22 -24.11
CA TYR A 627 -31.24 17.89 -23.65
C TYR A 627 -31.45 18.72 -22.37
N ASP A 628 -32.53 19.48 -22.30
CA ASP A 628 -32.86 20.32 -21.13
C ASP A 628 -33.28 19.49 -19.90
N GLU A 629 -33.74 18.26 -20.13
CA GLU A 629 -34.13 17.32 -19.09
C GLU A 629 -32.89 16.72 -18.40
N LEU A 630 -31.89 16.31 -19.18
CA LEU A 630 -30.62 15.81 -18.64
C LEU A 630 -29.78 16.93 -18.02
N TYR A 631 -29.61 18.05 -18.74
CA TYR A 631 -28.81 19.20 -18.32
C TYR A 631 -29.68 20.27 -17.64
N ALA A 632 -30.36 19.86 -16.58
CA ALA A 632 -31.36 20.65 -15.90
C ALA A 632 -30.83 21.92 -15.19
N GLY A 633 -31.71 22.93 -15.12
CA GLY A 633 -31.49 24.22 -14.45
C GLY A 633 -31.50 24.15 -12.91
N GLY A 634 -31.63 25.32 -12.28
CA GLY A 634 -31.63 25.44 -10.82
C GLY A 634 -32.80 24.69 -10.17
N GLY A 635 -32.54 24.07 -9.01
CA GLY A 635 -33.54 23.31 -8.24
C GLY A 635 -33.58 21.81 -8.53
N ARG A 636 -32.99 21.35 -9.64
CA ARG A 636 -32.88 19.92 -9.97
C ARG A 636 -31.44 19.44 -9.82
N ARG A 637 -31.22 18.44 -8.96
CA ARG A 637 -29.87 17.94 -8.65
C ARG A 637 -29.32 17.14 -9.82
N ARG A 638 -28.07 17.43 -10.19
CA ARG A 638 -27.29 16.74 -11.23
C ARG A 638 -25.85 16.57 -10.76
N HIS A 639 -25.45 15.32 -10.55
CA HIS A 639 -24.07 14.94 -10.24
C HIS A 639 -23.31 14.78 -11.56
N LYS A 640 -22.02 15.09 -11.58
CA LYS A 640 -21.14 14.57 -12.63
C LYS A 640 -20.88 13.09 -12.32
N TRP A 641 -20.68 12.27 -13.34
CA TRP A 641 -20.28 10.89 -13.11
C TRP A 641 -18.78 10.84 -12.79
N TYR A 642 -18.43 10.36 -11.58
CA TYR A 642 -17.03 10.34 -11.09
C TYR A 642 -16.06 9.67 -12.06
N TRP A 643 -16.47 8.57 -12.68
CA TRP A 643 -15.65 7.84 -13.67
C TRP A 643 -15.20 8.72 -14.83
N ALA A 644 -16.09 9.59 -15.33
CA ALA A 644 -15.79 10.51 -16.41
C ALA A 644 -14.97 11.72 -15.96
N SER A 645 -15.25 12.29 -14.78
CA SER A 645 -14.57 13.50 -14.31
C SER A 645 -13.17 13.28 -13.75
N ARG A 646 -12.89 12.12 -13.15
CA ARG A 646 -11.56 11.80 -12.59
C ARG A 646 -10.46 11.65 -13.66
N ALA A 647 -10.83 11.43 -14.92
CA ALA A 647 -9.90 11.28 -16.04
C ALA A 647 -9.04 12.54 -16.26
N PHE A 648 -9.53 13.70 -15.81
CA PHE A 648 -8.82 14.97 -15.86
C PHE A 648 -7.80 15.16 -14.72
N GLY A 649 -7.83 14.32 -13.68
CA GLY A 649 -6.92 14.43 -12.53
C GLY A 649 -7.03 15.74 -11.74
N ALA A 650 -8.19 16.40 -11.82
CA ALA A 650 -8.46 17.73 -11.27
C ALA A 650 -9.63 17.72 -10.26
N ASP A 651 -9.79 16.62 -9.51
CA ASP A 651 -10.94 16.32 -8.63
C ASP A 651 -11.28 17.42 -7.61
N MET A 652 -10.30 18.25 -7.23
CA MET A 652 -10.48 19.36 -6.29
C MET A 652 -11.01 20.65 -6.95
N SER A 653 -11.02 20.72 -8.29
CA SER A 653 -11.54 21.88 -9.02
C SER A 653 -13.07 21.92 -9.03
N THR A 654 -13.61 23.12 -9.10
CA THR A 654 -15.02 23.41 -9.40
C THR A 654 -15.45 22.71 -10.69
N PHE A 655 -14.58 22.63 -11.70
CA PHE A 655 -14.88 21.90 -12.94
C PHE A 655 -15.11 20.40 -12.68
N ALA A 656 -14.20 19.69 -12.02
CA ALA A 656 -14.31 18.23 -11.88
C ALA A 656 -15.23 17.77 -10.72
N THR A 657 -15.68 18.71 -9.87
CA THR A 657 -16.50 18.42 -8.69
C THR A 657 -17.72 17.57 -9.02
N GLU A 658 -17.79 16.38 -8.41
CA GLU A 658 -18.83 15.38 -8.66
C GLU A 658 -20.20 15.83 -8.15
N LEU A 659 -20.31 16.02 -6.83
CA LEU A 659 -21.57 16.23 -6.12
C LEU A 659 -22.20 17.58 -6.47
N HIS A 660 -23.52 17.60 -6.66
CA HIS A 660 -24.27 18.80 -7.05
C HIS A 660 -24.09 19.95 -6.05
N ASP A 661 -24.29 19.67 -4.77
CA ASP A 661 -24.34 20.70 -3.73
C ASP A 661 -22.96 21.31 -3.45
N VAL A 662 -21.90 20.48 -3.47
CA VAL A 662 -20.52 20.94 -3.35
C VAL A 662 -20.15 21.83 -4.55
N HIS A 663 -20.50 21.41 -5.77
CA HIS A 663 -20.29 22.25 -6.94
C HIS A 663 -21.08 23.55 -6.88
N ARG A 664 -22.35 23.52 -6.46
CA ARG A 664 -23.19 24.72 -6.31
C ARG A 664 -22.54 25.71 -5.36
N MET A 665 -22.06 25.23 -4.21
CA MET A 665 -21.34 26.01 -3.22
C MET A 665 -20.06 26.62 -3.82
N ARG A 666 -19.15 25.80 -4.37
CA ARG A 666 -17.91 26.28 -5.03
C ARG A 666 -18.17 27.27 -6.17
N ARG A 667 -19.17 27.00 -7.01
CA ARG A 667 -19.50 27.83 -8.17
C ARG A 667 -20.14 29.15 -7.79
N SER A 668 -20.87 29.20 -6.68
CA SER A 668 -21.56 30.42 -6.25
C SER A 668 -20.62 31.62 -6.05
N THR A 669 -19.36 31.37 -5.66
CA THR A 669 -18.34 32.41 -5.49
C THR A 669 -17.71 32.87 -6.79
N LEU A 670 -17.67 32.01 -7.81
CA LEU A 670 -17.07 32.30 -9.11
C LEU A 670 -18.05 32.97 -10.08
N ASN A 671 -19.36 32.72 -9.93
CA ASN A 671 -20.38 33.27 -10.84
C ASN A 671 -20.32 34.81 -11.00
N PRO A 672 -20.18 35.64 -9.94
CA PRO A 672 -20.09 37.08 -10.09
C PRO A 672 -18.89 37.51 -10.94
N PHE A 673 -17.77 36.79 -10.77
CA PHE A 673 -16.53 37.08 -11.49
C PHE A 673 -16.70 36.92 -12.99
N PHE A 674 -17.39 35.87 -13.46
CA PHE A 674 -17.66 35.59 -14.88
C PHE A 674 -18.98 36.17 -15.43
N SER A 675 -19.58 37.13 -14.71
CA SER A 675 -20.79 37.82 -15.17
C SER A 675 -20.51 38.72 -16.38
N MET A 676 -21.53 38.97 -17.21
CA MET A 676 -21.44 39.89 -18.35
C MET A 676 -20.89 41.27 -17.96
N THR A 677 -21.38 41.83 -16.84
CA THR A 677 -20.93 43.12 -16.31
C THR A 677 -19.44 43.10 -16.01
N ARG A 678 -18.94 42.03 -15.39
CA ARG A 678 -17.53 41.92 -15.02
C ARG A 678 -16.63 41.70 -16.22
N VAL A 679 -17.04 40.89 -17.19
CA VAL A 679 -16.32 40.69 -18.46
C VAL A 679 -16.21 42.01 -19.24
N ARG A 680 -17.29 42.81 -19.32
CA ARG A 680 -17.25 44.13 -19.97
C ARG A 680 -16.26 45.10 -19.31
N GLN A 681 -16.06 45.02 -18.00
CA GLN A 681 -15.03 45.83 -17.32
C GLN A 681 -13.58 45.45 -17.72
N LEU A 682 -13.39 44.31 -18.36
CA LEU A 682 -12.09 43.82 -18.84
C LEU A 682 -11.88 44.04 -20.34
N GLU A 683 -12.85 44.62 -21.03
CA GLU A 683 -12.80 44.87 -22.47
C GLU A 683 -11.47 45.49 -22.91
N GLY A 684 -11.00 46.55 -22.23
CA GLY A 684 -9.73 47.19 -22.57
C GLY A 684 -8.50 46.27 -22.47
N ARG A 685 -8.53 45.26 -21.58
CA ARG A 685 -7.45 44.29 -21.41
C ARG A 685 -7.47 43.24 -22.52
N ILE A 686 -8.66 42.75 -22.84
CA ILE A 686 -8.86 41.84 -23.98
C ILE A 686 -8.46 42.55 -25.27
N GLN A 687 -8.88 43.81 -25.45
CA GLN A 687 -8.53 44.65 -26.60
C GLN A 687 -7.01 44.87 -26.69
N ASN A 688 -6.32 45.10 -25.58
CA ASN A 688 -4.86 45.20 -25.58
C ASN A 688 -4.20 43.93 -26.11
N ARG A 689 -4.71 42.74 -25.75
CA ARG A 689 -4.19 41.47 -26.29
C ARG A 689 -4.53 41.28 -27.77
N VAL A 690 -5.71 41.74 -28.21
CA VAL A 690 -6.08 41.77 -29.64
C VAL A 690 -5.11 42.67 -30.43
N ASN A 691 -4.77 43.84 -29.91
CA ASN A 691 -3.84 44.76 -30.58
C ASN A 691 -2.44 44.14 -30.76
N VAL A 692 -1.90 43.52 -29.70
CA VAL A 692 -0.62 42.79 -29.78
C VAL A 692 -0.69 41.62 -30.78
N PHE A 693 -1.83 40.93 -30.86
CA PHE A 693 -2.02 39.90 -31.87
C PHE A 693 -1.99 40.48 -33.29
N LEU A 694 -2.65 41.61 -33.54
CA LEU A 694 -2.63 42.29 -34.83
C LEU A 694 -1.23 42.80 -35.22
N GLU A 695 -0.43 43.26 -34.26
CA GLU A 695 0.99 43.58 -34.49
C GLU A 695 1.76 42.35 -34.99
N ARG A 696 1.53 41.18 -34.40
CA ARG A 696 2.17 39.92 -34.84
C ARG A 696 1.69 39.44 -36.22
N VAL A 697 0.45 39.75 -36.60
CA VAL A 697 -0.09 39.54 -37.95
C VAL A 697 0.61 40.47 -38.96
N GLU A 698 0.82 41.72 -38.60
CA GLU A 698 1.52 42.71 -39.43
C GLU A 698 3.01 42.38 -39.62
N GLU A 699 3.69 41.93 -38.56
CA GLU A 699 5.06 41.38 -38.66
C GLU A 699 5.11 40.17 -39.59
N ALA A 700 4.11 39.28 -39.50
CA ALA A 700 4.04 38.12 -40.37
C ALA A 700 3.85 38.50 -41.84
N ARG A 701 3.12 39.59 -42.09
CA ARG A 701 2.96 40.19 -43.41
C ARG A 701 4.30 40.73 -43.95
N GLY A 702 5.12 41.33 -43.08
CA GLY A 702 6.47 41.83 -43.44
C GLY A 702 7.44 40.72 -43.84
N ASP A 703 7.46 39.62 -43.09
CA ASP A 703 8.41 38.52 -43.28
C ASP A 703 7.90 37.42 -44.23
N GLY A 704 6.63 37.48 -44.65
CA GLY A 704 6.00 36.46 -45.51
C GLY A 704 5.83 35.08 -44.86
N ARG A 705 5.92 35.00 -43.53
CA ARG A 705 5.83 33.74 -42.76
C ARG A 705 4.41 33.18 -42.74
N VAL A 706 4.30 31.86 -42.67
CA VAL A 706 3.02 31.16 -42.50
C VAL A 706 2.60 31.21 -41.03
N LEU A 707 1.37 31.62 -40.76
CA LEU A 707 0.78 31.61 -39.42
C LEU A 707 -0.06 30.35 -39.24
N ARG A 708 0.14 29.63 -38.13
CA ARG A 708 -0.72 28.53 -37.68
C ARG A 708 -1.75 29.09 -36.69
N LEU A 709 -3.00 29.24 -37.13
CA LEU A 709 -4.04 29.99 -36.42
C LEU A 709 -4.47 29.34 -35.11
N ASP A 710 -4.55 28.01 -35.06
CA ASP A 710 -4.87 27.25 -33.84
C ASP A 710 -3.86 27.50 -32.70
N VAL A 711 -2.58 27.65 -33.06
CA VAL A 711 -1.51 27.97 -32.09
C VAL A 711 -1.55 29.44 -31.71
N ALA A 712 -1.65 30.34 -32.71
CA ALA A 712 -1.64 31.78 -32.47
C ALA A 712 -2.86 32.23 -31.62
N PHE A 713 -4.06 31.71 -31.91
CA PHE A 713 -5.24 31.97 -31.08
C PHE A 713 -5.15 31.24 -29.73
N GLY A 714 -4.46 30.11 -29.65
CA GLY A 714 -4.11 29.45 -28.38
C GLY A 714 -3.30 30.36 -27.46
N ALA A 715 -2.27 31.01 -27.99
CA ALA A 715 -1.47 32.00 -27.27
C ALA A 715 -2.32 33.21 -26.82
N TYR A 716 -3.19 33.71 -27.70
CA TYR A 716 -4.12 34.81 -27.38
C TYR A 716 -5.06 34.46 -26.21
N SER A 717 -5.81 33.38 -26.30
CA SER A 717 -6.77 33.01 -25.25
C SER A 717 -6.08 32.60 -23.95
N ALA A 718 -4.89 32.01 -24.00
CA ALA A 718 -4.07 31.75 -22.81
C ALA A 718 -3.68 33.04 -22.07
N ASP A 719 -3.25 34.06 -22.80
CA ASP A 719 -2.89 35.35 -22.20
C ASP A 719 -4.11 36.07 -21.62
N VAL A 720 -5.26 36.03 -22.32
CA VAL A 720 -6.51 36.63 -21.83
C VAL A 720 -6.97 35.97 -20.53
N ILE A 721 -7.05 34.62 -20.48
CA ILE A 721 -7.51 33.94 -19.26
C ILE A 721 -6.52 34.09 -18.10
N MET A 722 -5.20 34.14 -18.37
CA MET A 722 -4.19 34.37 -17.35
C MET A 722 -4.28 35.79 -16.77
N GLU A 723 -4.40 36.80 -17.62
CA GLU A 723 -4.58 38.19 -17.18
C GLU A 723 -5.89 38.38 -16.42
N TYR A 724 -6.96 37.72 -16.87
CA TYR A 724 -8.26 37.81 -16.21
C TYR A 724 -8.31 37.07 -14.86
N ALA A 725 -7.86 35.83 -14.81
CA ALA A 725 -8.00 35.00 -13.62
C ALA A 725 -6.97 35.36 -12.53
N PHE A 726 -5.78 35.83 -12.92
CA PHE A 726 -4.67 36.05 -11.99
C PHE A 726 -4.02 37.45 -12.07
N GLY A 727 -4.42 38.30 -13.01
CA GLY A 727 -3.87 39.66 -13.14
C GLY A 727 -2.53 39.76 -13.86
N GLN A 728 -2.01 38.66 -14.42
CA GLN A 728 -0.75 38.63 -15.16
C GLN A 728 -0.89 37.80 -16.43
N ALA A 729 -0.58 38.39 -17.59
CA ALA A 729 -0.51 37.67 -18.86
C ALA A 729 0.75 36.80 -18.93
N SER A 730 0.65 35.62 -19.57
CA SER A 730 1.76 34.71 -19.83
C SER A 730 2.67 35.14 -20.98
N ARG A 731 2.28 36.18 -21.73
CA ARG A 731 3.01 36.78 -22.87
C ARG A 731 3.37 35.76 -23.95
N LYS A 732 2.42 34.87 -24.26
CA LYS A 732 2.60 33.84 -25.29
C LYS A 732 2.46 34.39 -26.69
N ILE A 733 1.68 35.46 -26.89
CA ILE A 733 1.49 36.09 -28.21
C ILE A 733 2.83 36.63 -28.76
N GLU A 734 3.63 37.18 -27.85
CA GLU A 734 4.94 37.77 -28.12
C GLU A 734 6.05 36.74 -28.32
N ALA A 735 5.81 35.45 -28.01
CA ALA A 735 6.79 34.40 -28.26
C ALA A 735 7.02 34.22 -29.77
N PRO A 736 8.27 33.93 -30.22
CA PRO A 736 8.60 33.83 -31.64
C PRO A 736 7.71 32.88 -32.44
N ASP A 737 7.31 31.76 -31.83
CA ASP A 737 6.49 30.68 -32.38
C ASP A 737 5.10 30.57 -31.72
N PHE A 738 4.70 31.59 -30.97
CA PHE A 738 3.48 31.59 -30.15
C PHE A 738 3.43 30.48 -29.07
N ASP A 739 4.60 29.96 -28.65
CA ASP A 739 4.73 28.84 -27.70
C ASP A 739 3.96 27.59 -28.18
N ASN A 740 4.36 27.09 -29.35
CA ASN A 740 3.72 25.93 -29.98
C ASN A 740 3.77 24.68 -29.08
N ASP A 741 4.83 24.51 -28.30
CA ASP A 741 4.97 23.41 -27.34
C ASP A 741 3.84 23.41 -26.30
N PHE A 742 3.42 24.59 -25.84
CA PHE A 742 2.27 24.70 -24.94
C PHE A 742 0.96 24.27 -25.61
N HIS A 743 0.72 24.70 -26.85
CA HIS A 743 -0.46 24.27 -27.61
C HIS A 743 -0.49 22.76 -27.80
N GLU A 744 0.62 22.17 -28.26
CA GLU A 744 0.75 20.72 -28.45
C GLU A 744 0.58 19.95 -27.15
N ALA A 745 1.11 20.45 -26.03
CA ALA A 745 0.90 19.82 -24.73
C ALA A 745 -0.58 19.82 -24.30
N CYS A 746 -1.30 20.92 -24.55
CA CYS A 746 -2.74 21.01 -24.30
C CYS A 746 -3.55 20.02 -25.17
N VAL A 747 -3.24 19.94 -26.48
CA VAL A 747 -3.88 18.99 -27.42
C VAL A 747 -3.59 17.55 -27.01
N ASN A 748 -2.33 17.23 -26.68
CA ASN A 748 -1.93 15.90 -26.23
C ASN A 748 -2.56 15.55 -24.87
N GLY A 749 -2.79 16.52 -23.99
CA GLY A 749 -3.57 16.34 -22.77
C GLY A 749 -5.00 15.84 -23.03
N GLY A 750 -5.64 16.30 -24.11
CA GLY A 750 -6.93 15.78 -24.56
C GLY A 750 -6.85 14.30 -24.97
N LYS A 751 -5.85 13.93 -25.78
CA LYS A 751 -5.61 12.54 -26.21
C LYS A 751 -5.29 11.60 -25.03
N GLN A 752 -4.63 12.10 -23.99
CA GLN A 752 -4.34 11.30 -22.79
C GLN A 752 -5.61 10.82 -22.07
N LEU A 753 -6.74 11.52 -22.24
CA LEU A 753 -8.03 11.12 -21.65
C LEU A 753 -8.47 9.72 -22.09
N PHE A 754 -8.04 9.26 -23.27
CA PHE A 754 -8.29 7.90 -23.75
C PHE A 754 -7.75 6.87 -22.77
N LEU A 755 -6.53 7.07 -22.28
CA LEU A 755 -5.89 6.13 -21.37
C LEU A 755 -6.30 6.39 -19.92
N THR A 756 -6.34 7.65 -19.48
CA THR A 756 -6.54 7.98 -18.06
C THR A 756 -7.97 7.72 -17.56
N ARG A 757 -8.96 7.72 -18.47
CA ARG A 757 -10.34 7.29 -18.18
C ARG A 757 -10.40 5.82 -17.75
N HIS A 758 -9.73 4.94 -18.50
CA HIS A 758 -9.69 3.49 -18.24
C HIS A 758 -8.67 3.10 -17.15
N PHE A 759 -7.55 3.83 -17.07
CA PHE A 759 -6.45 3.56 -16.13
C PHE A 759 -6.13 4.78 -15.27
N PRO A 760 -6.96 5.11 -14.26
CA PRO A 760 -6.75 6.29 -13.41
C PRO A 760 -5.45 6.23 -12.58
N ILE A 761 -4.89 5.03 -12.38
CA ILE A 761 -3.61 4.86 -11.70
C ILE A 761 -2.46 5.48 -12.50
N LEU A 762 -2.58 5.59 -13.83
CA LEU A 762 -1.56 6.18 -14.69
C LEU A 762 -1.27 7.63 -14.29
N LEU A 763 -2.31 8.43 -14.01
CA LEU A 763 -2.15 9.81 -13.52
C LEU A 763 -1.42 9.88 -12.18
N LYS A 764 -1.68 8.93 -11.27
CA LYS A 764 -0.97 8.87 -9.98
C LYS A 764 0.50 8.52 -10.17
N LEU A 765 0.81 7.61 -11.09
CA LEU A 765 2.18 7.24 -11.43
C LEU A 765 2.92 8.40 -12.08
N VAL A 766 2.32 9.08 -13.07
CA VAL A 766 2.92 10.25 -13.73
C VAL A 766 3.21 11.37 -12.73
N LYS A 767 2.27 11.68 -11.82
CA LYS A 767 2.47 12.67 -10.76
C LYS A 767 3.56 12.28 -9.74
N ALA A 768 3.86 11.00 -9.59
CA ALA A 768 4.91 10.50 -8.69
C ALA A 768 6.31 10.53 -9.33
N VAL A 769 6.41 10.64 -10.66
CA VAL A 769 7.71 10.70 -11.34
C VAL A 769 8.29 12.11 -11.21
N PRO A 770 9.56 12.25 -10.80
CA PRO A 770 10.23 13.54 -10.73
C PRO A 770 10.21 14.29 -12.08
N PRO A 771 9.89 15.60 -12.11
CA PRO A 771 9.77 16.36 -13.36
C PRO A 771 11.01 16.29 -14.26
N HIS A 772 12.21 16.30 -13.68
CA HIS A 772 13.46 16.21 -14.43
C HIS A 772 13.63 14.90 -15.22
N LEU A 773 12.99 13.81 -14.78
CA LEU A 773 13.00 12.54 -15.49
C LEU A 773 11.98 12.56 -16.63
N MET A 774 10.80 13.13 -16.40
CA MET A 774 9.76 13.26 -17.44
C MET A 774 10.20 14.18 -18.59
N LEU A 775 10.87 15.29 -18.29
CA LEU A 775 11.38 16.23 -19.30
C LEU A 775 12.44 15.61 -20.22
N LYS A 776 13.14 14.55 -19.78
CA LYS A 776 14.07 13.80 -20.65
C LYS A 776 13.37 12.91 -21.66
N PHE A 777 12.16 12.44 -21.36
CA PHE A 777 11.41 11.52 -22.22
C PHE A 777 10.42 12.24 -23.13
N ASN A 778 9.92 13.43 -22.74
CA ASN A 778 9.05 14.24 -23.58
C ASN A 778 9.33 15.74 -23.37
N PRO A 779 10.14 16.37 -24.25
CA PRO A 779 10.45 17.79 -24.18
C PRO A 779 9.22 18.70 -24.32
N ALA A 780 8.17 18.30 -25.05
CA ALA A 780 6.96 19.10 -25.24
C ALA A 780 6.18 19.33 -23.93
N MET A 781 6.42 18.51 -22.90
CA MET A 781 5.83 18.72 -21.57
C MET A 781 6.49 19.87 -20.79
N THR A 782 7.59 20.46 -21.29
CA THR A 782 8.32 21.55 -20.61
C THR A 782 7.42 22.76 -20.37
N SER A 783 6.76 23.28 -21.41
CA SER A 783 5.87 24.44 -21.29
C SER A 783 4.65 24.14 -20.40
N PHE A 784 4.13 22.91 -20.41
CA PHE A 784 3.03 22.47 -19.55
C PHE A 784 3.41 22.42 -18.07
N PHE A 785 4.58 21.86 -17.75
CA PHE A 785 5.09 21.84 -16.36
C PHE A 785 5.47 23.24 -15.87
N ALA A 786 6.05 24.07 -16.75
CA ALA A 786 6.33 25.47 -16.45
C ALA A 786 5.04 26.21 -16.06
N MET A 787 3.99 26.06 -16.86
CA MET A 787 2.68 26.64 -16.57
C MET A 787 2.09 26.16 -15.23
N HIS A 788 2.12 24.85 -14.93
CA HIS A 788 1.64 24.34 -13.64
C HIS A 788 2.44 24.89 -12.46
N LYS A 789 3.76 25.03 -12.63
CA LYS A 789 4.65 25.64 -11.63
C LYS A 789 4.35 27.13 -11.45
N ASP A 790 4.11 27.86 -12.54
CA ASP A 790 3.80 29.29 -12.52
C ASP A 790 2.45 29.53 -11.84
N ILE A 791 1.41 28.78 -12.20
CA ILE A 791 0.09 28.82 -11.53
C ILE A 791 0.23 28.48 -10.06
N GLY A 792 1.01 27.45 -9.70
CA GLY A 792 1.25 27.08 -8.30
C GLY A 792 1.99 28.17 -7.52
N THR A 793 2.96 28.84 -8.15
CA THR A 793 3.72 29.94 -7.56
C THR A 793 2.82 31.16 -7.37
N LEU A 794 2.04 31.51 -8.37
CA LEU A 794 1.10 32.63 -8.35
C LEU A 794 -0.04 32.40 -7.34
N ALA A 795 -0.58 31.19 -7.29
CA ALA A 795 -1.54 30.79 -6.26
C ALA A 795 -0.95 30.95 -4.86
N LYS A 796 0.32 30.56 -4.67
CA LYS A 796 1.00 30.71 -3.39
C LYS A 796 1.24 32.19 -3.04
N THR A 797 1.61 33.03 -4.00
CA THR A 797 1.76 34.47 -3.79
C THR A 797 0.45 35.08 -3.33
N LEU A 798 -0.61 34.91 -4.13
CA LEU A 798 -1.94 35.44 -3.86
C LEU A 798 -2.55 34.90 -2.56
N TYR A 799 -2.25 33.65 -2.18
CA TYR A 799 -2.68 33.05 -0.93
C TYR A 799 -2.05 33.70 0.31
N ASN A 800 -0.82 34.22 0.19
CA ASN A 800 -0.09 34.83 1.30
C ASN A 800 -0.31 36.35 1.42
N GLU A 801 -1.12 36.94 0.54
CA GLU A 801 -1.49 38.35 0.62
C GLU A 801 -2.48 38.60 1.76
N SER A 802 -2.51 39.84 2.28
CA SER A 802 -3.45 40.23 3.33
C SER A 802 -4.91 40.11 2.83
N PRO A 803 -5.87 39.75 3.70
CA PRO A 803 -7.29 39.73 3.35
C PRO A 803 -7.74 41.07 2.75
N GLY A 804 -8.47 41.03 1.64
CA GLY A 804 -8.87 42.24 0.91
C GLY A 804 -7.80 42.86 0.01
N ALA A 805 -6.63 42.23 -0.17
CA ALA A 805 -5.65 42.64 -1.16
C ALA A 805 -6.26 42.65 -2.58
N ARG A 806 -5.75 43.52 -3.44
CA ARG A 806 -6.24 43.72 -4.81
C ARG A 806 -5.05 43.99 -5.73
N LEU A 807 -5.26 43.79 -7.02
CA LEU A 807 -4.31 44.22 -8.04
C LEU A 807 -4.08 45.74 -7.95
N GLN A 808 -2.99 46.24 -8.55
CA GLN A 808 -2.64 47.67 -8.53
C GLN A 808 -3.75 48.59 -9.06
N ASP A 809 -4.62 48.07 -9.94
CA ASP A 809 -5.80 48.79 -10.46
C ASP A 809 -7.08 48.60 -9.62
N GLY A 810 -6.95 48.10 -8.38
CA GLY A 810 -8.03 47.96 -7.40
C GLY A 810 -8.93 46.74 -7.59
N ARG A 811 -8.68 45.89 -8.60
CA ARG A 811 -9.55 44.75 -8.93
C ARG A 811 -9.13 43.46 -8.21
N PRO A 812 -10.07 42.60 -7.78
CA PRO A 812 -9.76 41.25 -7.31
C PRO A 812 -9.42 40.31 -8.46
N THR A 813 -8.65 39.26 -8.14
CA THR A 813 -8.44 38.06 -8.98
C THR A 813 -9.45 36.98 -8.60
N VAL A 814 -9.50 35.86 -9.34
CA VAL A 814 -10.34 34.71 -8.96
C VAL A 814 -9.98 34.19 -7.57
N PHE A 815 -8.69 34.22 -7.20
CA PHE A 815 -8.25 33.76 -5.88
C PHE A 815 -8.65 34.72 -4.77
N HIS A 816 -8.59 36.04 -5.00
CA HIS A 816 -9.13 37.02 -4.05
C HIS A 816 -10.62 36.77 -3.79
N GLU A 817 -11.43 36.51 -4.82
CA GLU A 817 -12.86 36.20 -4.66
C GLU A 817 -13.09 34.91 -3.86
N ILE A 818 -12.29 33.86 -4.09
CA ILE A 818 -12.41 32.62 -3.32
C ILE A 818 -12.03 32.84 -1.85
N LEU A 819 -10.90 33.53 -1.60
CA LEU A 819 -10.37 33.76 -0.26
C LEU A 819 -11.30 34.67 0.58
N ASP A 820 -11.82 35.74 -0.03
CA ASP A 820 -12.73 36.71 0.61
C ASP A 820 -14.18 36.18 0.76
N SER A 821 -14.50 35.03 0.16
CA SER A 821 -15.86 34.48 0.18
C SER A 821 -16.28 33.84 1.51
N LYS A 822 -17.57 33.50 1.61
CA LYS A 822 -18.18 32.73 2.70
C LYS A 822 -17.95 31.21 2.60
N LEU A 823 -17.03 30.77 1.75
CA LEU A 823 -16.70 29.34 1.66
C LEU A 823 -16.09 28.83 2.98
N PRO A 824 -16.30 27.55 3.33
CA PRO A 824 -15.58 26.92 4.44
C PRO A 824 -14.06 27.01 4.25
N GLU A 825 -13.30 27.06 5.35
CA GLU A 825 -11.83 27.17 5.29
C GLU A 825 -11.16 25.96 4.60
N GLU A 826 -11.77 24.77 4.69
CA GLU A 826 -11.34 23.59 3.93
C GLU A 826 -11.42 23.78 2.40
N GLU A 827 -12.32 24.65 1.94
CA GLU A 827 -12.46 25.04 0.53
C GLU A 827 -11.53 26.20 0.16
N LYS A 828 -10.69 26.72 1.05
CA LYS A 828 -9.77 27.83 0.74
C LYS A 828 -8.31 27.41 0.66
N THR A 829 -8.02 26.12 0.68
CA THR A 829 -6.64 25.61 0.67
C THR A 829 -5.87 25.97 -0.61
N LEU A 830 -4.55 26.17 -0.46
CA LEU A 830 -3.64 26.44 -1.59
C LEU A 830 -3.72 25.36 -2.69
N GLN A 831 -3.80 24.09 -2.31
CA GLN A 831 -3.90 22.98 -3.28
C GLN A 831 -5.19 23.07 -4.10
N ARG A 832 -6.31 23.44 -3.48
CA ARG A 832 -7.58 23.64 -4.18
C ARG A 832 -7.48 24.81 -5.14
N LEU A 833 -6.97 25.97 -4.69
CA LEU A 833 -6.78 27.16 -5.53
C LEU A 833 -5.90 26.87 -6.74
N ALA A 834 -4.76 26.20 -6.55
CA ALA A 834 -3.88 25.81 -7.65
C ALA A 834 -4.56 24.84 -8.64
N THR A 835 -5.39 23.91 -8.15
CA THR A 835 -6.14 22.97 -9.01
C THR A 835 -7.26 23.69 -9.78
N ASP A 836 -7.97 24.62 -9.15
CA ASP A 836 -8.97 25.48 -9.82
C ASP A 836 -8.31 26.38 -10.87
N GLY A 837 -7.15 26.96 -10.55
CA GLY A 837 -6.36 27.77 -11.47
C GLY A 837 -5.93 27.00 -12.71
N GLY A 838 -5.34 25.81 -12.54
CA GLY A 838 -4.95 24.95 -13.66
C GLY A 838 -6.14 24.57 -14.55
N ALA A 839 -7.28 24.22 -13.94
CA ALA A 839 -8.50 23.89 -14.67
C ALA A 839 -9.07 25.08 -15.45
N LEU A 840 -9.06 26.29 -14.88
CA LEU A 840 -9.56 27.50 -15.53
C LEU A 840 -8.73 27.87 -16.76
N VAL A 841 -7.40 27.84 -16.64
CA VAL A 841 -6.53 28.20 -17.77
C VAL A 841 -6.63 27.14 -18.87
N GLY A 842 -6.50 25.85 -18.53
CA GLY A 842 -6.61 24.79 -19.54
C GLY A 842 -7.94 24.80 -20.29
N ALA A 843 -9.05 24.99 -19.59
CA ALA A 843 -10.38 25.05 -20.21
C ALA A 843 -10.61 26.33 -21.03
N GLY A 844 -10.11 27.49 -20.56
CA GLY A 844 -10.28 28.79 -21.20
C GLY A 844 -9.40 29.01 -22.43
N THR A 845 -8.23 28.36 -22.50
CA THR A 845 -7.32 28.48 -23.64
C THR A 845 -7.84 27.76 -24.89
N VAL A 846 -7.98 26.44 -24.82
CA VAL A 846 -8.05 25.62 -26.04
C VAL A 846 -9.40 25.74 -26.74
N THR A 847 -10.48 25.83 -25.96
CA THR A 847 -11.84 25.85 -26.50
C THR A 847 -12.15 27.16 -27.24
N THR A 848 -11.77 28.30 -26.66
CA THR A 848 -11.94 29.62 -27.29
C THR A 848 -11.06 29.76 -28.52
N ALA A 849 -9.79 29.34 -28.43
CA ALA A 849 -8.86 29.36 -29.56
C ALA A 849 -9.38 28.57 -30.76
N TRP A 850 -9.92 27.37 -30.52
CA TRP A 850 -10.50 26.54 -31.57
C TRP A 850 -11.74 27.20 -32.21
N ALA A 851 -12.63 27.77 -31.40
CA ALA A 851 -13.82 28.45 -31.92
C ALA A 851 -13.47 29.67 -32.81
N ILE A 852 -12.46 30.47 -32.43
CA ILE A 852 -11.96 31.58 -33.24
C ILE A 852 -11.31 31.04 -34.53
N THR A 853 -10.51 29.98 -34.43
CA THR A 853 -9.86 29.34 -35.59
C THR A 853 -10.89 28.89 -36.62
N VAL A 854 -11.94 28.18 -36.19
CA VAL A 854 -13.03 27.73 -37.05
C VAL A 854 -13.78 28.91 -37.69
N ALA A 855 -14.06 29.97 -36.92
CA ALA A 855 -14.71 31.17 -37.45
C ALA A 855 -13.86 31.83 -38.56
N VAL A 856 -12.56 32.02 -38.32
CA VAL A 856 -11.65 32.64 -39.30
C VAL A 856 -11.50 31.76 -40.54
N PHE A 857 -11.35 30.44 -40.38
CA PHE A 857 -11.30 29.51 -41.50
C PHE A 857 -12.52 29.65 -42.41
N TYR A 858 -13.74 29.54 -41.86
CA TYR A 858 -14.95 29.57 -42.67
C TYR A 858 -15.23 30.94 -43.29
N LEU A 859 -14.88 32.04 -42.63
CA LEU A 859 -14.99 33.37 -43.23
C LEU A 859 -14.05 33.53 -44.42
N LEU A 860 -12.81 33.04 -44.33
CA LEU A 860 -11.88 33.07 -45.46
C LEU A 860 -12.27 32.10 -46.57
N HIS A 861 -12.87 30.96 -46.22
CA HIS A 861 -13.35 29.95 -47.17
C HIS A 861 -14.65 30.35 -47.89
N HIS A 862 -15.48 31.19 -47.26
CA HIS A 862 -16.76 31.67 -47.80
C HIS A 862 -16.78 33.19 -48.01
N PRO A 863 -16.32 33.68 -49.17
CA PRO A 863 -16.25 35.11 -49.49
C PRO A 863 -17.53 35.91 -49.25
N HIS A 864 -18.70 35.31 -49.52
CA HIS A 864 -19.99 35.96 -49.27
C HIS A 864 -20.17 36.30 -47.79
N CYS A 865 -19.91 35.35 -46.89
CA CYS A 865 -20.04 35.56 -45.45
C CYS A 865 -19.07 36.63 -44.96
N LEU A 866 -17.82 36.58 -45.42
CA LEU A 866 -16.82 37.60 -45.07
C LEU A 866 -17.23 38.99 -45.54
N LYS A 867 -17.75 39.11 -46.76
CA LYS A 867 -18.21 40.39 -47.31
C LYS A 867 -19.33 41.00 -46.45
N GLU A 868 -20.32 40.20 -46.07
CA GLU A 868 -21.44 40.65 -45.23
C GLU A 868 -20.98 41.07 -43.82
N VAL A 869 -20.11 40.29 -43.16
CA VAL A 869 -19.52 40.69 -41.86
C VAL A 869 -18.77 42.01 -41.99
N LYS A 870 -17.97 42.18 -43.04
CA LYS A 870 -17.21 43.42 -43.26
C LYS A 870 -18.14 44.61 -43.47
N HIS A 871 -19.16 44.47 -44.32
CA HIS A 871 -20.16 45.53 -44.52
C HIS A 871 -20.83 45.94 -43.21
N GLU A 872 -21.25 44.96 -42.39
CA GLU A 872 -21.88 45.22 -41.10
C GLU A 872 -20.94 45.94 -40.13
N LEU A 873 -19.69 45.48 -40.02
CA LEU A 873 -18.66 46.09 -39.17
C LEU A 873 -18.32 47.52 -39.58
N ILE A 874 -18.13 47.77 -40.89
CA ILE A 874 -17.83 49.12 -41.41
C ILE A 874 -18.99 50.07 -41.13
N SER A 875 -20.23 49.59 -41.30
CA SER A 875 -21.44 50.38 -41.06
C SER A 875 -21.62 50.73 -39.58
N ALA A 876 -21.30 49.80 -38.68
CA ALA A 876 -21.51 49.97 -37.25
C ALA A 876 -20.37 50.71 -36.53
N VAL A 877 -19.16 50.66 -37.05
CA VAL A 877 -17.96 51.28 -36.49
C VAL A 877 -17.31 52.20 -37.54
N PRO A 878 -17.89 53.40 -37.76
CA PRO A 878 -17.36 54.36 -38.72
C PRO A 878 -16.08 55.01 -38.18
N GLY A 879 -15.01 55.01 -38.99
CA GLY A 879 -13.69 55.54 -38.62
C GLY A 879 -12.61 54.98 -39.55
N VAL A 880 -11.46 55.66 -39.66
CA VAL A 880 -10.32 55.23 -40.52
C VAL A 880 -9.04 54.94 -39.74
N THR A 881 -8.94 55.39 -38.49
CA THR A 881 -7.82 55.09 -37.60
C THR A 881 -8.18 54.01 -36.57
N ALA A 882 -7.18 53.30 -36.05
CA ALA A 882 -7.38 52.26 -35.02
C ALA A 882 -7.98 52.83 -33.71
N GLU A 883 -7.72 54.11 -33.39
CA GLU A 883 -8.30 54.79 -32.23
C GLU A 883 -9.77 55.19 -32.45
N GLU A 884 -10.16 55.59 -33.66
CA GLU A 884 -11.56 55.85 -34.03
C GLU A 884 -12.38 54.56 -34.13
N GLN A 885 -11.76 53.47 -34.58
CA GLN A 885 -12.39 52.16 -34.77
C GLN A 885 -12.43 51.30 -33.50
N ASN A 886 -12.34 51.92 -32.30
CA ASN A 886 -12.36 51.20 -31.03
C ASN A 886 -13.64 50.35 -30.88
N ASN A 887 -13.50 49.06 -31.11
CA ASN A 887 -14.57 48.06 -31.19
C ASN A 887 -15.17 47.82 -29.81
N LYS A 888 -16.10 48.69 -29.39
CA LYS A 888 -16.75 48.51 -28.09
C LYS A 888 -17.61 47.26 -28.07
N LEU A 889 -17.36 46.37 -27.11
CA LEU A 889 -18.05 45.08 -27.03
C LEU A 889 -19.59 45.21 -27.05
N PRO A 890 -20.24 46.14 -26.32
CA PRO A 890 -21.69 46.33 -26.39
C PRO A 890 -22.24 46.75 -27.76
N THR A 891 -21.40 47.34 -28.62
CA THR A 891 -21.76 47.68 -30.00
C THR A 891 -21.72 46.42 -30.87
N LEU A 892 -20.63 45.64 -30.77
CA LEU A 892 -20.44 44.40 -31.54
C LEU A 892 -21.52 43.35 -31.23
N GLU A 893 -21.91 43.23 -29.95
CA GLU A 893 -22.96 42.30 -29.50
C GLU A 893 -24.36 42.59 -30.09
N LYS A 894 -24.56 43.76 -30.70
CA LYS A 894 -25.82 44.14 -31.35
C LYS A 894 -25.82 43.85 -32.85
N LEU A 895 -24.71 43.42 -33.42
CA LEU A 895 -24.56 43.19 -34.84
C LEU A 895 -25.13 41.81 -35.21
N PRO A 896 -26.29 41.74 -35.90
CA PRO A 896 -27.00 40.48 -36.12
C PRO A 896 -26.18 39.46 -36.93
N TYR A 897 -25.45 39.87 -37.96
CA TYR A 897 -24.72 38.94 -38.82
C TYR A 897 -23.43 38.44 -38.17
N LEU A 898 -22.66 39.31 -37.51
CA LEU A 898 -21.51 38.92 -36.70
C LEU A 898 -21.92 37.97 -35.55
N SER A 899 -23.05 38.27 -34.89
CA SER A 899 -23.62 37.37 -33.88
C SER A 899 -23.94 36.00 -34.47
N ALA A 900 -24.56 35.96 -35.64
CA ALA A 900 -24.92 34.73 -36.34
C ALA A 900 -23.68 33.91 -36.78
N VAL A 901 -22.61 34.59 -37.21
CA VAL A 901 -21.30 33.99 -37.54
C VAL A 901 -20.67 33.34 -36.32
N ILE A 902 -20.70 34.02 -35.16
CA ILE A 902 -20.21 33.46 -33.90
C ILE A 902 -21.05 32.24 -33.48
N GLN A 903 -22.37 32.31 -33.61
CA GLN A 903 -23.24 31.16 -33.31
C GLN A 903 -22.93 29.95 -34.20
N GLU A 904 -22.72 30.18 -35.50
CA GLU A 904 -22.40 29.10 -36.45
C GLU A 904 -20.99 28.55 -36.26
N ALA A 905 -20.01 29.39 -35.94
CA ALA A 905 -18.67 28.95 -35.57
C ALA A 905 -18.67 28.12 -34.28
N LEU A 906 -19.45 28.51 -33.27
CA LEU A 906 -19.62 27.72 -32.04
C LEU A 906 -20.28 26.36 -32.31
N ARG A 907 -21.20 26.30 -33.28
CA ARG A 907 -21.86 25.05 -33.70
C ARG A 907 -20.86 24.09 -34.36
N LEU A 908 -20.07 24.59 -35.31
CA LEU A 908 -19.11 23.78 -36.07
C LEU A 908 -17.78 23.52 -35.34
N SER A 909 -17.45 24.32 -34.34
CA SER A 909 -16.35 24.04 -33.41
C SER A 909 -16.76 23.07 -32.30
N TYR A 910 -18.05 22.71 -32.20
CA TYR A 910 -18.66 21.77 -31.25
C TYR A 910 -18.51 22.08 -29.75
N GLY A 911 -17.59 22.97 -29.35
CA GLY A 911 -17.19 23.16 -27.96
C GLY A 911 -16.51 21.92 -27.40
N VAL A 912 -17.29 21.03 -26.78
CA VAL A 912 -16.82 19.73 -26.26
C VAL A 912 -17.37 18.62 -27.15
N ALA A 913 -16.49 17.92 -27.86
CA ALA A 913 -16.87 16.81 -28.75
C ALA A 913 -17.31 15.56 -27.97
N SER A 914 -16.85 15.39 -26.74
CA SER A 914 -17.14 14.24 -25.88
C SER A 914 -18.54 14.24 -25.27
N ARG A 915 -19.02 13.03 -24.98
CA ARG A 915 -20.20 12.77 -24.15
C ARG A 915 -20.08 13.34 -22.74
N LEU A 916 -21.09 14.09 -22.29
CA LEU A 916 -21.10 14.75 -20.97
C LEU A 916 -22.03 14.05 -19.98
N ALA A 917 -21.54 13.02 -19.29
CA ALA A 917 -22.33 12.23 -18.35
C ALA A 917 -22.84 13.02 -17.13
N ARG A 918 -24.11 12.82 -16.77
CA ARG A 918 -24.78 13.31 -15.56
C ARG A 918 -25.52 12.17 -14.88
N ILE A 919 -25.68 12.30 -13.56
CA ILE A 919 -26.55 11.43 -12.77
C ILE A 919 -27.62 12.33 -12.15
N ALA A 920 -28.89 11.96 -12.35
CA ALA A 920 -30.01 12.49 -11.58
C ALA A 920 -30.16 11.62 -10.32
N PRO A 921 -29.79 12.11 -9.12
CA PRO A 921 -29.77 11.28 -7.91
C PRO A 921 -31.17 11.00 -7.35
N ASP A 922 -32.11 11.94 -7.53
CA ASP A 922 -33.40 11.94 -6.84
C ASP A 922 -34.60 11.87 -7.82
N GLU A 923 -34.34 11.76 -9.12
CA GLU A 923 -35.34 11.96 -10.16
C GLU A 923 -35.27 10.86 -11.22
N THR A 924 -36.43 10.34 -11.60
CA THR A 924 -36.57 9.43 -12.74
C THR A 924 -36.64 10.27 -14.01
N LEU A 925 -35.68 10.11 -14.92
CA LEU A 925 -35.69 10.83 -16.19
C LEU A 925 -36.61 10.12 -17.18
N LYS A 926 -37.33 10.90 -17.99
CA LYS A 926 -38.24 10.38 -19.01
C LYS A 926 -37.74 10.78 -20.40
N VAL A 927 -37.59 9.79 -21.28
CA VAL A 927 -37.30 10.02 -22.69
C VAL A 927 -38.52 9.54 -23.48
N ALA A 928 -39.15 10.43 -24.23
CA ALA A 928 -40.29 10.10 -25.09
C ALA A 928 -39.80 9.96 -26.54
N ASP A 929 -40.20 8.90 -27.24
CA ASP A 929 -39.91 8.73 -28.67
C ASP A 929 -40.94 9.42 -29.56
N ASP A 930 -41.12 10.73 -29.37
CA ASP A 930 -42.16 11.48 -30.11
C ASP A 930 -41.82 11.57 -31.60
N ASP A 931 -40.53 11.64 -31.95
CA ASP A 931 -40.05 11.81 -33.33
C ASP A 931 -39.58 10.50 -34.01
N GLY A 932 -39.34 9.41 -33.28
CA GLY A 932 -38.82 8.14 -33.81
C GLY A 932 -39.87 7.09 -34.19
N GLY A 933 -41.16 7.44 -34.08
CA GLY A 933 -42.27 6.63 -34.58
C GLY A 933 -42.58 5.36 -33.78
N THR A 934 -41.86 5.05 -32.68
CA THR A 934 -42.16 3.88 -31.85
C THR A 934 -43.22 4.13 -30.78
N GLY A 935 -43.48 5.40 -30.42
CA GLY A 935 -44.44 5.80 -29.37
C GLY A 935 -44.06 5.29 -27.98
N ARG A 936 -42.80 4.93 -27.76
CA ARG A 936 -42.31 4.36 -26.49
C ARG A 936 -41.83 5.46 -25.57
N GLU A 937 -42.14 5.31 -24.28
CA GLU A 937 -41.57 6.11 -23.19
C GLU A 937 -40.53 5.26 -22.44
N TRP A 938 -39.30 5.77 -22.30
CA TRP A 938 -38.28 5.16 -21.45
C TRP A 938 -38.20 5.90 -20.13
N LEU A 939 -38.31 5.15 -19.04
CA LEU A 939 -38.10 5.64 -17.68
C LEU A 939 -36.70 5.23 -17.22
N ILE A 940 -35.84 6.22 -16.98
CA ILE A 940 -34.47 6.01 -16.51
C ILE A 940 -34.43 6.23 -14.98
N PRO A 941 -34.13 5.19 -14.18
CA PRO A 941 -34.15 5.31 -12.72
C PRO A 941 -33.13 6.31 -12.17
N PRO A 942 -33.40 6.92 -11.00
CA PRO A 942 -32.42 7.74 -10.30
C PRO A 942 -31.11 6.98 -10.03
N GLY A 943 -29.99 7.70 -10.03
CA GLY A 943 -28.66 7.11 -9.85
C GLY A 943 -28.02 6.55 -11.13
N THR A 944 -28.74 6.50 -12.25
CA THR A 944 -28.20 6.03 -13.53
C THR A 944 -27.34 7.10 -14.21
N PRO A 945 -26.09 6.80 -14.60
CA PRO A 945 -25.30 7.67 -15.47
C PRO A 945 -25.94 7.76 -16.87
N VAL A 946 -26.26 8.99 -17.28
CA VAL A 946 -26.80 9.28 -18.62
C VAL A 946 -25.96 10.38 -19.26
N SER A 947 -25.62 10.22 -20.54
CA SER A 947 -24.91 11.23 -21.32
C SER A 947 -25.61 11.54 -22.64
N MET A 948 -25.27 12.70 -23.18
CA MET A 948 -25.51 13.10 -24.55
C MET A 948 -24.22 13.72 -25.10
N THR A 949 -24.13 13.79 -26.42
CA THR A 949 -22.97 14.34 -27.12
C THR A 949 -23.37 15.54 -27.97
N GLN A 950 -22.72 16.69 -27.74
CA GLN A 950 -22.99 17.95 -28.44
C GLN A 950 -22.75 17.83 -29.95
N LEU A 951 -21.68 17.13 -30.34
CA LEU A 951 -21.35 16.87 -31.75
C LEU A 951 -22.48 16.16 -32.49
N LEU A 952 -23.17 15.21 -31.85
CA LEU A 952 -24.29 14.50 -32.48
C LEU A 952 -25.52 15.39 -32.63
N LEU A 953 -25.82 16.22 -31.63
CA LEU A 953 -26.93 17.18 -31.68
C LEU A 953 -26.70 18.24 -32.78
N PHE A 954 -25.47 18.77 -32.89
CA PHE A 954 -25.13 19.76 -33.92
C PHE A 954 -25.09 19.21 -35.35
N ARG A 955 -24.96 17.88 -35.48
CA ARG A 955 -25.03 17.15 -36.75
C ARG A 955 -26.43 16.59 -37.06
N ASP A 956 -27.42 16.85 -36.20
CA ASP A 956 -28.77 16.34 -36.38
C ASP A 956 -29.52 17.17 -37.42
N GLU A 957 -29.78 16.57 -38.59
CA GLU A 957 -30.50 17.21 -39.69
C GLU A 957 -31.94 17.61 -39.33
N ARG A 958 -32.54 16.98 -38.30
CA ARG A 958 -33.87 17.34 -37.78
C ARG A 958 -33.86 18.72 -37.12
N VAL A 959 -32.71 19.15 -36.62
CA VAL A 959 -32.51 20.43 -35.93
C VAL A 959 -31.80 21.44 -36.84
N PHE A 960 -30.73 21.00 -37.51
CA PHE A 960 -29.90 21.84 -38.38
C PHE A 960 -29.89 21.27 -39.80
N PRO A 961 -30.79 21.73 -40.69
CA PRO A 961 -30.74 21.35 -42.10
C PRO A 961 -29.39 21.71 -42.72
N SER A 962 -28.82 20.78 -43.49
CA SER A 962 -27.45 20.83 -44.02
C SER A 962 -26.42 21.12 -42.90
N PRO A 963 -26.27 20.22 -41.91
CA PRO A 963 -25.57 20.51 -40.67
C PRO A 963 -24.05 20.71 -40.86
N PHE A 964 -23.47 20.22 -41.95
CA PHE A 964 -22.04 20.41 -42.22
C PHE A 964 -21.72 21.76 -42.88
N GLN A 965 -22.72 22.46 -43.42
CA GLN A 965 -22.50 23.75 -44.08
C GLN A 965 -22.38 24.88 -43.05
N PHE A 966 -21.39 25.75 -43.23
CA PHE A 966 -21.28 27.01 -42.50
C PHE A 966 -22.27 28.03 -43.10
N ARG A 967 -23.40 28.22 -42.41
CA ARG A 967 -24.49 29.12 -42.86
C ARG A 967 -24.98 29.98 -41.69
N PRO A 968 -24.36 31.15 -41.44
CA PRO A 968 -24.79 32.06 -40.38
C PRO A 968 -26.27 32.44 -40.45
N GLU A 969 -26.82 32.59 -41.65
CA GLU A 969 -28.18 33.07 -41.92
C GLU A 969 -29.25 32.25 -41.17
N ARG A 970 -28.99 30.96 -40.90
CA ARG A 970 -29.93 30.09 -40.16
C ARG A 970 -30.32 30.65 -38.79
N TRP A 971 -29.40 31.36 -38.13
CA TRP A 971 -29.63 31.94 -36.79
C TRP A 971 -30.48 33.21 -36.84
N ILE A 972 -30.53 33.87 -38.00
CA ILE A 972 -31.36 35.06 -38.25
C ILE A 972 -32.75 34.61 -38.71
N GLU A 973 -32.80 33.63 -39.61
CA GLU A 973 -34.05 33.09 -40.17
C GLU A 973 -34.89 32.32 -39.13
N ASP A 974 -34.25 31.53 -38.27
CA ASP A 974 -34.93 30.81 -37.17
C ASP A 974 -34.27 31.09 -35.81
N PRO A 975 -34.73 32.14 -35.10
CA PRO A 975 -34.26 32.47 -33.76
C PRO A 975 -34.49 31.34 -32.72
N LYS A 976 -35.39 30.37 -32.99
CA LYS A 976 -35.64 29.25 -32.06
C LYS A 976 -34.46 28.29 -31.98
N LEU A 977 -33.57 28.28 -32.98
CA LEU A 977 -32.34 27.48 -32.97
C LEU A 977 -31.43 27.81 -31.78
N SER A 978 -31.54 29.01 -31.21
CA SER A 978 -30.83 29.41 -29.98
C SER A 978 -31.02 28.42 -28.82
N ARG A 979 -32.16 27.72 -28.74
CA ARG A 979 -32.39 26.68 -27.73
C ARG A 979 -31.51 25.45 -27.93
N PHE A 980 -31.05 25.19 -29.14
CA PHE A 980 -30.18 24.05 -29.48
C PHE A 980 -28.71 24.44 -29.57
N GLN A 981 -28.37 25.70 -29.32
CA GLN A 981 -26.99 26.11 -29.13
C GLN A 981 -26.47 25.59 -27.79
N VAL A 982 -25.74 24.47 -27.84
CA VAL A 982 -25.28 23.74 -26.65
C VAL A 982 -23.76 23.67 -26.54
N ALA A 983 -22.99 24.48 -27.28
CA ALA A 983 -21.52 24.45 -27.27
C ALA A 983 -20.93 24.70 -25.86
N PHE A 984 -21.68 25.42 -25.03
CA PHE A 984 -21.33 25.67 -23.62
C PHE A 984 -22.00 24.72 -22.62
N SER A 985 -22.68 23.65 -23.08
CA SER A 985 -23.64 22.86 -22.30
C SER A 985 -24.81 23.71 -21.78
N LYS A 986 -25.70 23.12 -20.98
CA LYS A 986 -26.78 23.82 -20.27
C LYS A 986 -26.84 23.48 -18.77
N GLY A 987 -27.80 24.10 -18.10
CA GLY A 987 -28.19 23.80 -16.72
C GLY A 987 -27.25 24.34 -15.66
N SER A 988 -27.38 23.80 -14.45
CA SER A 988 -26.54 24.19 -13.29
C SER A 988 -25.03 23.96 -13.48
N ARG A 989 -24.63 23.21 -14.52
CA ARG A 989 -23.24 22.87 -14.86
C ARG A 989 -22.78 23.49 -16.20
N ILE A 990 -23.51 24.49 -16.75
CA ILE A 990 -23.13 25.24 -17.96
C ILE A 990 -21.71 25.82 -17.84
N CYS A 991 -21.00 26.03 -18.95
CA CYS A 991 -19.66 26.65 -18.94
C CYS A 991 -19.62 27.92 -18.08
N LEU A 992 -18.62 28.02 -17.20
CA LEU A 992 -18.42 29.19 -16.35
C LEU A 992 -17.93 30.39 -17.17
N GLY A 993 -17.04 30.16 -18.12
CA GLY A 993 -16.39 31.18 -18.95
C GLY A 993 -17.17 31.60 -20.21
N LYS A 994 -18.46 31.24 -20.36
CA LYS A 994 -19.25 31.51 -21.59
C LYS A 994 -19.15 32.96 -22.05
N ASN A 995 -19.34 33.91 -21.13
CA ASN A 995 -19.37 35.33 -21.46
C ASN A 995 -17.98 35.85 -21.90
N LEU A 996 -16.91 35.34 -21.29
CA LEU A 996 -15.55 35.70 -21.64
C LEU A 996 -15.19 35.20 -23.05
N ALA A 997 -15.45 33.92 -23.33
CA ALA A 997 -15.16 33.32 -24.64
C ALA A 997 -15.91 34.03 -25.78
N ILE A 998 -17.19 34.38 -25.56
CA ILE A 998 -17.98 35.13 -26.55
C ILE A 998 -17.40 36.54 -26.75
N ALA A 999 -16.98 37.23 -25.67
CA ALA A 999 -16.34 38.53 -25.77
C ALA A 999 -15.00 38.49 -26.55
N GLU A 1000 -14.17 37.48 -26.29
CA GLU A 1000 -12.93 37.22 -27.06
C GLU A 1000 -13.23 37.04 -28.56
N MET A 1001 -14.24 36.23 -28.90
CA MET A 1001 -14.64 36.03 -30.30
C MET A 1001 -15.12 37.32 -30.97
N TYR A 1002 -15.98 38.11 -30.31
CA TYR A 1002 -16.44 39.39 -30.86
C TYR A 1002 -15.28 40.34 -31.14
N LEU A 1003 -14.42 40.56 -30.15
CA LEU A 1003 -13.32 41.53 -30.26
C LEU A 1003 -12.29 41.08 -31.30
N MET A 1004 -11.91 39.81 -31.31
CA MET A 1004 -10.93 39.29 -32.26
C MET A 1004 -11.45 39.29 -33.71
N LEU A 1005 -12.65 38.76 -33.95
CA LEU A 1005 -13.21 38.69 -35.31
C LEU A 1005 -13.51 40.08 -35.87
N ALA A 1006 -14.06 40.98 -35.04
CA ALA A 1006 -14.29 42.36 -35.45
C ALA A 1006 -12.98 43.07 -35.77
N ALA A 1007 -11.96 42.94 -34.93
CA ALA A 1007 -10.68 43.60 -35.18
C ALA A 1007 -9.97 43.04 -36.42
N LEU A 1008 -9.90 41.72 -36.57
CA LEU A 1008 -9.22 41.09 -37.71
C LEU A 1008 -9.90 41.46 -39.04
N PHE A 1009 -11.23 41.30 -39.14
CA PHE A 1009 -11.94 41.53 -40.38
C PHE A 1009 -12.37 42.98 -40.61
N ARG A 1010 -12.18 43.88 -39.63
CA ARG A 1010 -12.27 45.33 -39.90
C ARG A 1010 -11.10 45.83 -40.73
N PHE A 1011 -9.91 45.24 -40.57
CA PHE A 1011 -8.67 45.65 -41.24
C PHE A 1011 -8.26 44.76 -42.42
N TYR A 1012 -8.60 43.46 -42.38
CA TYR A 1012 -8.14 42.50 -43.38
C TYR A 1012 -9.31 41.92 -44.19
N GLY A 1013 -9.11 41.82 -45.50
CA GLY A 1013 -9.99 41.11 -46.43
C GLY A 1013 -9.50 39.69 -46.73
N SER A 1014 -10.02 39.13 -47.82
CA SER A 1014 -9.46 37.93 -48.47
C SER A 1014 -9.07 38.28 -49.91
N ARG A 1015 -8.36 37.40 -50.62
CA ARG A 1015 -7.94 37.64 -52.02
C ARG A 1015 -9.07 38.13 -52.93
N VAL A 1016 -10.31 37.73 -52.66
CA VAL A 1016 -11.50 38.05 -53.46
C VAL A 1016 -12.48 39.01 -52.77
N VAL A 1017 -12.25 39.35 -51.50
CA VAL A 1017 -13.09 40.32 -50.73
C VAL A 1017 -12.20 41.46 -50.27
N ARG A 1018 -12.35 42.62 -50.92
CA ARG A 1018 -11.63 43.86 -50.60
C ARG A 1018 -12.61 44.99 -50.34
N MET A 1019 -12.42 45.68 -49.22
CA MET A 1019 -13.05 46.97 -48.91
C MET A 1019 -12.02 48.11 -49.03
N PRO A 1020 -12.45 49.36 -49.28
CA PRO A 1020 -11.53 50.49 -49.44
C PRO A 1020 -10.59 50.70 -48.25
N GLU A 1021 -11.04 50.37 -47.04
CA GLU A 1021 -10.29 50.56 -45.79
C GLU A 1021 -9.36 49.40 -45.42
N ASP A 1022 -9.28 48.35 -46.26
CA ASP A 1022 -8.47 47.17 -45.95
C ASP A 1022 -6.96 47.45 -46.07
N VAL A 1023 -6.20 47.16 -45.01
CA VAL A 1023 -4.74 47.32 -44.97
C VAL A 1023 -4.00 46.16 -45.64
N GLY A 1024 -4.67 45.03 -45.84
CA GLY A 1024 -4.15 43.83 -46.49
C GLY A 1024 -5.20 42.74 -46.61
N PHE A 1025 -4.78 41.54 -46.97
CA PHE A 1025 -5.66 40.36 -47.01
C PHE A 1025 -5.01 39.13 -46.41
N ILE A 1026 -5.85 38.23 -45.90
CA ILE A 1026 -5.44 36.94 -45.34
C ILE A 1026 -5.91 35.85 -46.30
N GLU A 1027 -5.06 34.86 -46.54
CA GLU A 1027 -5.37 33.72 -47.40
C GLU A 1027 -4.98 32.41 -46.72
N LEU A 1028 -5.85 31.41 -46.83
CA LEU A 1028 -5.58 30.06 -46.35
C LEU A 1028 -4.38 29.46 -47.10
N TRP A 1029 -3.52 28.73 -46.39
CA TRP A 1029 -2.28 28.18 -46.93
C TRP A 1029 -2.18 26.68 -46.65
N ASP A 1030 -2.37 25.86 -47.70
CA ASP A 1030 -2.31 24.39 -47.60
C ASP A 1030 -3.28 23.89 -46.49
N THR A 1031 -4.51 24.40 -46.50
CA THR A 1031 -5.58 24.11 -45.53
C THR A 1031 -6.92 23.99 -46.26
N ASP A 1032 -7.74 23.01 -45.88
CA ASP A 1032 -9.10 22.78 -46.38
C ASP A 1032 -10.11 22.44 -45.24
N GLU A 1033 -11.36 22.12 -45.56
CA GLU A 1033 -12.41 21.84 -44.55
C GLU A 1033 -12.06 20.66 -43.63
N SER A 1034 -11.24 19.71 -44.08
CA SER A 1034 -10.84 18.56 -43.27
C SER A 1034 -9.85 18.91 -42.15
N ASP A 1035 -9.27 20.12 -42.17
CA ASP A 1035 -8.46 20.66 -41.08
C ASP A 1035 -9.29 21.30 -39.96
N VAL A 1036 -10.61 21.47 -40.15
CA VAL A 1036 -11.56 21.94 -39.12
C VAL A 1036 -12.66 20.93 -38.78
N GLU A 1037 -12.80 19.87 -39.57
CA GLU A 1037 -13.75 18.80 -39.30
C GLU A 1037 -13.30 17.90 -38.14
N CYS A 1038 -14.16 17.73 -37.13
CA CYS A 1038 -13.89 16.79 -36.04
C CYS A 1038 -13.85 15.34 -36.55
N SER A 1039 -12.65 14.77 -36.52
CA SER A 1039 -12.35 13.37 -36.88
C SER A 1039 -11.97 12.53 -35.66
N VAL A 1040 -11.54 13.16 -34.55
CA VAL A 1040 -11.20 12.49 -33.29
C VAL A 1040 -11.87 13.22 -32.12
N ASP A 1041 -12.56 12.47 -31.26
CA ASP A 1041 -13.10 12.98 -30.00
C ASP A 1041 -12.04 12.85 -28.91
N ALA A 1042 -11.30 13.93 -28.61
CA ALA A 1042 -10.31 14.00 -27.54
C ALA A 1042 -10.76 14.93 -26.40
N PHE A 1043 -12.05 14.87 -26.06
CA PHE A 1043 -12.79 15.89 -25.28
C PHE A 1043 -12.99 17.20 -26.04
N ILE A 1044 -11.92 17.77 -26.58
CA ILE A 1044 -11.99 18.76 -27.65
C ILE A 1044 -12.05 18.04 -29.00
N PRO A 1045 -12.71 18.62 -30.01
CA PRO A 1045 -12.65 18.10 -31.37
C PRO A 1045 -11.24 18.27 -31.93
N LEU A 1046 -10.70 17.20 -32.52
CA LEU A 1046 -9.46 17.26 -33.27
C LEU A 1046 -9.71 16.90 -34.75
N PRO A 1047 -8.98 17.53 -35.68
CA PRO A 1047 -9.02 17.15 -37.09
C PRO A 1047 -8.33 15.80 -37.33
N LYS A 1048 -8.28 15.38 -38.60
CA LYS A 1048 -7.52 14.18 -39.02
C LYS A 1048 -6.05 14.27 -38.57
N ALA A 1049 -5.41 13.13 -38.33
CA ALA A 1049 -4.06 13.08 -37.79
C ALA A 1049 -3.00 13.74 -38.71
N GLU A 1050 -3.27 13.77 -40.01
CA GLU A 1050 -2.42 14.36 -41.04
C GLU A 1050 -2.57 15.88 -41.16
N SER A 1051 -3.51 16.49 -40.42
CA SER A 1051 -3.73 17.93 -40.42
C SER A 1051 -2.50 18.66 -39.88
N LYS A 1052 -2.13 19.76 -40.56
CA LYS A 1052 -1.05 20.66 -40.13
C LYS A 1052 -1.59 21.87 -39.35
N GLY A 1053 -2.85 21.80 -38.90
CA GLY A 1053 -3.60 22.92 -38.36
C GLY A 1053 -4.08 23.88 -39.44
N VAL A 1054 -4.88 24.88 -39.03
CA VAL A 1054 -5.39 25.91 -39.94
C VAL A 1054 -4.29 26.93 -40.15
N ARG A 1055 -3.80 27.05 -41.39
CA ARG A 1055 -2.67 27.91 -41.72
C ARG A 1055 -3.08 29.01 -42.68
N CYS A 1056 -2.47 30.18 -42.51
CA CYS A 1056 -2.70 31.30 -43.41
C CYS A 1056 -1.41 32.10 -43.69
N LYS A 1057 -1.48 32.91 -44.74
CA LYS A 1057 -0.50 33.96 -45.04
C LYS A 1057 -1.21 35.31 -45.11
N VAL A 1058 -0.48 36.36 -44.77
CA VAL A 1058 -0.95 37.74 -44.77
C VAL A 1058 -0.21 38.47 -45.89
N TYR A 1059 -0.95 39.21 -46.70
CA TYR A 1059 -0.44 39.88 -47.88
C TYR A 1059 -0.80 41.37 -47.87
N LYS A 1060 0.00 42.16 -48.60
CA LYS A 1060 -0.36 43.53 -48.97
C LYS A 1060 -1.16 43.50 -50.27
N TRP A 1061 -2.08 44.44 -50.44
CA TRP A 1061 -2.64 44.71 -51.76
C TRP A 1061 -1.57 45.34 -52.66
N ASP A 1062 -1.49 44.85 -53.89
CA ASP A 1062 -0.68 45.46 -54.96
C ASP A 1062 -1.16 46.87 -55.32
#